data_AF-U6GQU3-F1
#
_entry.id   AF-U6GQU3-F1
#
_cell.length_a   1.000
_cell.length_b   1.000
_cell.length_c   1.000
_cell.angle_alpha   90.00
_cell.angle_beta   90.00
_cell.angle_gamma   90.00
#
_symmetry.space_group_name_H-M   'P 1'
#
loop_
_entity.id
_entity.type
_entity.pdbx_description
1 polymer ?
#
loop_
_entity_poly.entity_id
_entity_poly.type
_entity_poly.pdbx_seq_one_letter_code
_entity_poly.pdbx_strand_id
1 'polypeptide(L)'
;MVSPSAAFFTCCIWGGLLSLCGGLQTARCQVGGVEESRWTNVPATLTDQSYELVPSFEHSGASVPSWDSINRTASEPPLDAAPPVGRGGSGRRMNAKLSAAVLALLISAGLISGLHAGASLLRGGARPQPRKRRCSSFSRDVDKLVVAAENLVKTLKEDDAASKLSSSLLAHVQALKAADPNASLLEAWWVPPDVAAAAGPGPGAAAAGAAAEAARAEAAELRQPAAAVPTARVGAPHAAGGGAAAGAGSGGAAEAAAAAGLKVEDWEDSAAAHWDSVLSLTRELQSVFVTRLRHLQREAGFLSHTILFRASSVSAMAAAVETDAVRIEAALTDQMARAAKWDFYMLNSMLQAGHRLSEATPRDPAEAARLLSSIARRTASAEAVFARVKKSYEQVGRWEEVSRPVQLAEYSIEATELMHRLHIMAEDAQLRAAAAAEGEEAWVLAAKTVQQAKAQTQVILRFLGGERRPVRALAYLHKMRHFCRSAEEATTAAERETAAAAEERNEAAAETQAKMQQQQQGKSEPEIPIETLRFRAQREAATAAKHAEVVNMLLSRLEEIEEVTILRSPEEQHFQLARSSAVAHQLAKLTAKAAKAAAAAAESVEFSGRYGAVQAGAKRAEELRREVFDCASAVVRCIAVHGAWFQLDNAVQTSIVKLQQGVEALSLTSPKGSQHQRAVQLLRDGNANLTRRRFRTTAQLSSAARHAVGLLGLARRVEQIRLLEETRSGMTAGVGVERRH
;
A
#
# COMPACT_ATOMS: atom_id res chain seq x y z
N MET A 1 -30.77 -41.46 36.20
CA MET A 1 -30.32 -42.70 35.52
C MET A 1 -30.68 -42.58 34.05
N VAL A 2 -29.70 -42.27 33.19
CA VAL A 2 -29.92 -42.07 31.76
C VAL A 2 -29.79 -43.42 31.06
N SER A 3 -30.77 -43.75 30.22
CA SER A 3 -30.86 -45.05 29.56
C SER A 3 -29.64 -45.32 28.66
N PRO A 4 -28.98 -46.49 28.77
CA PRO A 4 -27.80 -46.84 28.00
C PRO A 4 -28.04 -46.85 26.48
N SER A 5 -29.31 -46.93 26.05
CA SER A 5 -29.71 -46.83 24.64
C SER A 5 -29.43 -45.44 24.05
N ALA A 6 -29.57 -44.37 24.83
CA ALA A 6 -29.42 -43.01 24.34
C ALA A 6 -27.95 -42.63 24.08
N ALA A 7 -27.02 -43.17 24.87
CA ALA A 7 -25.58 -42.95 24.71
C ALA A 7 -25.02 -43.68 23.49
N PHE A 8 -25.61 -44.83 23.13
CA PHE A 8 -25.18 -45.59 21.95
C PHE A 8 -25.57 -44.88 20.64
N PHE A 9 -26.77 -44.30 20.59
CA PHE A 9 -27.23 -43.54 19.42
C PHE A 9 -26.44 -42.24 19.20
N THR A 10 -26.09 -41.50 20.26
CA THR A 10 -25.23 -40.31 20.12
C THR A 10 -23.82 -40.68 19.68
N CYS A 11 -23.24 -41.78 20.18
CA CYS A 11 -21.89 -42.19 19.79
C CYS A 11 -21.81 -42.62 18.32
N CYS A 12 -22.82 -43.36 17.81
CA CYS A 12 -22.87 -43.75 16.40
C CYS A 12 -23.12 -42.57 15.45
N ILE A 13 -23.96 -41.60 15.85
CA ILE A 13 -24.22 -40.39 15.04
C ILE A 13 -22.97 -39.51 14.98
N TRP A 14 -22.27 -39.31 16.10
CA TRP A 14 -21.02 -38.52 16.13
C TRP A 14 -19.85 -39.25 15.46
N GLY A 15 -19.75 -40.57 15.58
CA GLY A 15 -18.75 -41.38 14.85
C GLY A 15 -18.96 -41.33 13.34
N GLY A 16 -20.21 -41.39 12.87
CA GLY A 16 -20.55 -41.20 11.47
C GLY A 16 -20.25 -39.79 10.95
N LEU A 17 -20.56 -38.75 11.75
CA LEU A 17 -20.29 -37.36 11.39
C LEU A 17 -18.78 -37.04 11.36
N LEU A 18 -18.00 -37.58 12.29
CA LEU A 18 -16.55 -37.40 12.33
C LEU A 18 -15.84 -38.19 11.22
N SER A 19 -16.35 -39.37 10.85
CA SER A 19 -15.88 -40.13 9.69
C SER A 19 -16.19 -39.40 8.37
N LEU A 20 -17.37 -38.77 8.25
CA LEU A 20 -17.73 -37.94 7.09
C LEU A 20 -16.86 -36.67 7.00
N CYS A 21 -16.53 -36.04 8.13
CA CYS A 21 -15.63 -34.88 8.18
C CYS A 21 -14.17 -35.26 7.90
N GLY A 22 -13.71 -36.44 8.35
CA GLY A 22 -12.39 -36.99 8.02
C GLY A 22 -12.25 -37.35 6.53
N GLY A 23 -13.28 -37.96 5.95
CA GLY A 23 -13.37 -38.27 4.51
C GLY A 23 -13.46 -37.02 3.63
N LEU A 24 -14.11 -35.95 4.11
CA LEU A 24 -14.15 -34.66 3.42
C LEU A 24 -12.82 -33.90 3.49
N GLN A 25 -11.99 -34.13 4.51
CA GLN A 25 -10.63 -33.56 4.57
C GLN A 25 -9.65 -34.32 3.67
N THR A 26 -9.73 -35.65 3.59
CA THR A 26 -8.88 -36.43 2.68
C THR A 26 -9.28 -36.27 1.21
N ALA A 27 -10.57 -36.13 0.89
CA ALA A 27 -11.02 -35.75 -0.45
C ALA A 27 -10.59 -34.33 -0.86
N ARG A 28 -10.44 -33.41 0.09
CA ARG A 28 -9.96 -32.04 -0.17
C ARG A 28 -8.44 -31.96 -0.37
N CYS A 29 -7.69 -32.94 0.13
CA CYS A 29 -6.25 -33.07 -0.11
C CYS A 29 -5.90 -33.82 -1.42
N GLN A 30 -6.85 -34.56 -2.02
CA GLN A 30 -6.65 -35.26 -3.30
C GLN A 30 -7.29 -34.59 -4.52
N VAL A 31 -8.12 -33.56 -4.34
CA VAL A 31 -8.52 -32.65 -5.42
C VAL A 31 -7.60 -31.42 -5.42
N GLY A 32 -6.29 -31.68 -5.52
CA GLY A 32 -5.30 -30.73 -5.98
C GLY A 32 -5.38 -30.62 -7.50
N GLY A 33 -6.50 -30.14 -8.01
CA GLY A 33 -6.59 -29.68 -9.39
C GLY A 33 -5.93 -28.31 -9.47
N VAL A 34 -4.94 -28.17 -10.33
CA VAL A 34 -4.30 -26.92 -10.70
C VAL A 34 -5.38 -25.95 -11.18
N GLU A 35 -5.92 -25.12 -10.28
CA GLU A 35 -6.58 -23.88 -10.69
C GLU A 35 -5.44 -22.97 -11.18
N GLU A 36 -5.23 -22.99 -12.50
CA GLU A 36 -4.49 -21.97 -13.22
C GLU A 36 -5.12 -20.61 -12.90
N SER A 37 -4.57 -19.96 -11.87
CA SER A 37 -4.89 -18.57 -11.60
C SER A 37 -4.52 -17.77 -12.86
N ARG A 38 -5.40 -16.88 -13.33
CA ARG A 38 -5.15 -15.98 -14.47
C ARG A 38 -3.93 -15.04 -14.30
N TRP A 39 -3.12 -15.24 -13.26
CA TRP A 39 -1.93 -14.48 -12.88
C TRP A 39 -0.63 -15.28 -12.94
N THR A 40 -0.67 -16.61 -13.15
CA THR A 40 0.55 -17.42 -13.40
C THR A 40 1.19 -17.15 -14.76
N ASN A 41 0.54 -16.36 -15.62
CA ASN A 41 1.10 -15.95 -16.91
C ASN A 41 2.08 -14.76 -16.81
N VAL A 42 2.18 -14.08 -15.66
CA VAL A 42 3.13 -12.96 -15.50
C VAL A 42 4.60 -13.41 -15.43
N PRO A 43 4.98 -14.46 -14.66
CA PRO A 43 6.33 -15.01 -14.78
C PRO A 43 6.57 -15.63 -16.16
N ALA A 44 5.55 -16.25 -16.78
CA ALA A 44 5.65 -16.75 -18.14
C ALA A 44 5.98 -15.63 -19.14
N THR A 45 5.33 -14.47 -19.07
CA THR A 45 5.64 -13.30 -19.93
C THR A 45 7.00 -12.66 -19.68
N LEU A 46 7.65 -12.93 -18.54
CA LEU A 46 9.04 -12.52 -18.27
C LEU A 46 10.07 -13.55 -18.74
N THR A 47 9.64 -14.79 -19.02
CA THR A 47 10.50 -15.91 -19.45
C THR A 47 10.19 -16.42 -20.86
N ASP A 48 9.21 -15.83 -21.56
CA ASP A 48 8.79 -16.25 -22.90
C ASP A 48 9.81 -15.76 -23.95
N GLN A 49 10.43 -16.72 -24.64
CA GLN A 49 11.42 -16.47 -25.71
C GLN A 49 10.79 -15.83 -26.97
N SER A 50 9.47 -15.82 -27.09
CA SER A 50 8.77 -15.27 -28.27
C SER A 50 8.67 -13.73 -28.29
N TYR A 51 9.06 -13.04 -27.20
CA TYR A 51 9.26 -11.59 -27.17
C TYR A 51 10.73 -11.24 -27.43
N GLU A 52 11.22 -11.53 -28.65
CA GLU A 52 12.36 -10.82 -29.19
C GLU A 52 11.99 -9.34 -29.35
N LEU A 53 12.30 -8.53 -28.33
CA LEU A 53 12.48 -7.11 -28.54
C LEU A 53 13.64 -6.95 -29.53
N VAL A 54 13.24 -6.67 -30.77
CA VAL A 54 14.05 -6.24 -31.92
C VAL A 54 15.34 -5.52 -31.48
N PRO A 55 16.50 -5.82 -32.09
CA PRO A 55 17.82 -5.24 -31.74
C PRO A 55 17.99 -3.75 -32.12
N SER A 56 16.92 -2.97 -32.19
CA SER A 56 16.92 -1.59 -32.70
C SER A 56 17.28 -0.51 -31.67
N PHE A 57 17.73 -0.86 -30.46
CA PHE A 57 18.08 0.14 -29.42
C PHE A 57 19.58 0.35 -29.18
N GLU A 58 20.48 -0.29 -29.94
CA GLU A 58 21.93 -0.10 -29.77
C GLU A 58 22.54 1.05 -30.57
N HIS A 59 21.76 1.81 -31.36
CA HIS A 59 22.31 2.88 -32.23
C HIS A 59 21.72 4.27 -31.98
N SER A 60 21.63 4.72 -30.73
CA SER A 60 21.47 6.16 -30.44
C SER A 60 22.14 6.55 -29.13
N GLY A 61 23.30 7.18 -29.25
CA GLY A 61 23.88 7.98 -28.18
C GLY A 61 23.08 9.26 -27.93
N ALA A 62 23.12 9.69 -26.68
CA ALA A 62 22.70 11.00 -26.16
C ALA A 62 21.20 11.36 -26.10
N SER A 63 20.83 11.91 -24.94
CA SER A 63 19.58 12.58 -24.54
C SER A 63 18.39 11.68 -24.15
N VAL A 64 18.24 11.49 -22.84
CA VAL A 64 16.98 11.10 -22.20
C VAL A 64 16.11 12.37 -22.07
N PRO A 65 14.84 12.39 -22.50
CA PRO A 65 13.97 13.54 -22.25
C PRO A 65 13.52 13.54 -20.79
N SER A 66 13.63 14.71 -20.17
CA SER A 66 13.06 15.06 -18.87
C SER A 66 11.54 14.82 -18.87
N TRP A 67 11.03 14.17 -17.83
CA TRP A 67 9.60 13.86 -17.63
C TRP A 67 8.80 15.01 -17.00
N ASP A 68 9.38 16.20 -16.87
CA ASP A 68 8.69 17.40 -16.38
C ASP A 68 8.11 18.22 -17.54
N SER A 69 7.08 17.72 -18.22
CA SER A 69 6.16 18.50 -19.06
C SER A 69 4.97 17.65 -19.54
N ILE A 70 3.88 17.60 -18.78
CA ILE A 70 2.57 17.21 -19.32
C ILE A 70 1.68 18.44 -19.30
N ASN A 71 1.62 19.11 -20.44
CA ASN A 71 0.57 20.06 -20.77
C ASN A 71 -0.42 19.38 -21.73
N ARG A 72 -1.71 19.64 -21.52
CA ARG A 72 -2.86 19.16 -22.31
C ARG A 72 -2.66 19.35 -23.82
N THR A 73 -3.07 18.38 -24.63
CA THR A 73 -4.16 18.51 -25.64
C THR A 73 -4.44 17.15 -26.29
N ALA A 74 -5.70 16.98 -26.69
CA ALA A 74 -6.30 15.75 -27.20
C ALA A 74 -6.21 15.64 -28.73
N SER A 75 -6.12 14.42 -29.24
CA SER A 75 -6.72 14.01 -30.54
C SER A 75 -6.75 12.48 -30.67
N GLU A 76 -7.95 11.93 -30.87
CA GLU A 76 -8.22 10.54 -31.27
C GLU A 76 -7.74 10.25 -32.71
N PRO A 77 -7.53 8.96 -33.04
CA PRO A 77 -7.93 8.46 -34.36
C PRO A 77 -8.71 7.13 -34.30
N PRO A 78 -9.44 6.76 -35.39
CA PRO A 78 -10.54 5.80 -35.35
C PRO A 78 -10.13 4.35 -35.65
N LEU A 79 -11.05 3.46 -35.25
CA LEU A 79 -11.14 2.02 -35.53
C LEU A 79 -11.29 1.70 -37.03
N ASP A 80 -10.67 0.61 -37.49
CA ASP A 80 -11.35 -0.34 -38.39
C ASP A 80 -10.64 -1.72 -38.51
N ALA A 81 -11.48 -2.73 -38.74
CA ALA A 81 -11.25 -4.09 -39.28
C ALA A 81 -10.83 -5.26 -38.35
N ALA A 82 -11.70 -6.29 -38.35
CA ALA A 82 -11.60 -7.64 -37.76
C ALA A 82 -11.46 -8.71 -38.90
N PRO A 83 -11.70 -10.03 -38.67
CA PRO A 83 -10.93 -11.08 -37.99
C PRO A 83 -10.62 -12.30 -38.92
N PRO A 84 -10.14 -13.45 -38.39
CA PRO A 84 -10.95 -14.69 -38.49
C PRO A 84 -10.87 -15.57 -37.21
N VAL A 85 -12.00 -16.05 -36.65
CA VAL A 85 -12.73 -17.31 -36.92
C VAL A 85 -11.93 -18.60 -36.65
N GLY A 86 -12.31 -19.31 -35.57
CA GLY A 86 -11.91 -20.68 -35.26
C GLY A 86 -12.72 -21.30 -34.10
N ARG A 87 -13.60 -22.26 -34.44
CA ARG A 87 -14.39 -23.20 -33.60
C ARG A 87 -13.63 -23.71 -32.35
N GLY A 88 -14.22 -24.04 -31.21
CA GLY A 88 -15.57 -24.49 -30.88
C GLY A 88 -15.45 -25.68 -29.91
N GLY A 89 -15.99 -25.57 -28.69
CA GLY A 89 -15.93 -26.64 -27.68
C GLY A 89 -16.93 -26.41 -26.56
N SER A 90 -17.98 -27.22 -26.55
CA SER A 90 -19.15 -27.15 -25.67
C SER A 90 -18.87 -27.61 -24.24
N GLY A 91 -19.33 -26.84 -23.25
CA GLY A 91 -19.31 -27.23 -21.83
C GLY A 91 -20.48 -26.65 -21.05
N ARG A 92 -21.72 -26.97 -21.45
CA ARG A 92 -22.91 -26.71 -20.64
C ARG A 92 -22.99 -27.78 -19.54
N ARG A 93 -22.87 -27.37 -18.28
CA ARG A 93 -23.66 -27.81 -17.11
C ARG A 93 -22.94 -27.33 -15.84
N MET A 94 -23.61 -26.47 -15.07
CA MET A 94 -23.48 -26.22 -13.61
C MET A 94 -23.80 -24.74 -13.31
N ASN A 95 -25.03 -24.29 -13.57
CA ASN A 95 -25.52 -22.97 -13.11
C ASN A 95 -27.01 -23.01 -12.73
N ALA A 96 -27.51 -24.15 -12.23
CA ALA A 96 -28.91 -24.28 -11.81
C ALA A 96 -29.14 -24.03 -10.31
N LYS A 97 -28.07 -24.08 -9.48
CA LYS A 97 -28.21 -23.94 -8.01
C LYS A 97 -28.02 -22.51 -7.52
N LEU A 98 -27.21 -21.70 -8.22
CA LEU A 98 -27.02 -20.28 -7.88
C LEU A 98 -28.23 -19.43 -8.31
N SER A 99 -28.89 -19.79 -9.42
CA SER A 99 -30.06 -19.06 -9.92
C SER A 99 -31.28 -19.23 -9.02
N ALA A 100 -31.51 -20.40 -8.43
CA ALA A 100 -32.65 -20.62 -7.52
C ALA A 100 -32.51 -19.83 -6.20
N ALA A 101 -31.30 -19.75 -5.63
CA ALA A 101 -31.04 -19.01 -4.40
C ALA A 101 -31.13 -17.48 -4.61
N VAL A 102 -30.65 -16.99 -5.75
CA VAL A 102 -30.75 -15.57 -6.13
C VAL A 102 -32.20 -15.21 -6.46
N LEU A 103 -32.97 -16.09 -7.10
CA LEU A 103 -34.40 -15.87 -7.37
C LEU A 103 -35.22 -15.86 -6.07
N ALA A 104 -34.94 -16.76 -5.13
CA ALA A 104 -35.58 -16.76 -3.81
C ALA A 104 -35.25 -15.50 -2.99
N LEU A 105 -34.01 -14.99 -3.08
CA LEU A 105 -33.60 -13.73 -2.46
C LEU A 105 -34.25 -12.50 -3.12
N LEU A 106 -34.44 -12.51 -4.44
CA LEU A 106 -35.10 -11.42 -5.16
C LEU A 106 -36.62 -11.41 -4.91
N ILE A 107 -37.26 -12.58 -4.80
CA ILE A 107 -38.69 -12.69 -4.45
C ILE A 107 -38.91 -12.25 -2.99
N SER A 108 -38.04 -12.63 -2.06
CA SER A 108 -38.14 -12.20 -0.66
C SER A 108 -37.81 -10.72 -0.47
N ALA A 109 -36.82 -10.17 -1.18
CA ALA A 109 -36.55 -8.73 -1.17
C ALA A 109 -37.67 -7.90 -1.83
N GLY A 110 -38.31 -8.44 -2.87
CA GLY A 110 -39.47 -7.85 -3.53
C GLY A 110 -40.72 -7.84 -2.64
N LEU A 111 -40.99 -8.93 -1.91
CA LEU A 111 -42.11 -9.02 -0.97
C LEU A 111 -41.93 -8.09 0.24
N ILE A 112 -40.71 -7.96 0.78
CA ILE A 112 -40.41 -7.06 1.90
C ILE A 112 -40.49 -5.58 1.47
N SER A 113 -40.03 -5.25 0.25
CA SER A 113 -40.18 -3.89 -0.30
C SER A 113 -41.63 -3.55 -0.66
N GLY A 114 -42.41 -4.52 -1.16
CA GLY A 114 -43.84 -4.36 -1.44
C GLY A 114 -44.70 -4.14 -0.19
N LEU A 115 -44.37 -4.83 0.92
CA LEU A 115 -45.06 -4.64 2.21
C LEU A 115 -44.74 -3.30 2.88
N HIS A 116 -43.52 -2.76 2.69
CA HIS A 116 -43.18 -1.42 3.19
C HIS A 116 -43.75 -0.27 2.35
N ALA A 117 -43.89 -0.46 1.03
CA ALA A 117 -44.56 0.50 0.15
C ALA A 117 -46.09 0.49 0.33
N GLY A 118 -46.70 -0.69 0.53
CA GLY A 118 -48.15 -0.84 0.73
C GLY A 118 -48.67 -0.26 2.04
N ALA A 119 -47.87 -0.28 3.11
CA ALA A 119 -48.24 0.32 4.40
C ALA A 119 -48.29 1.86 4.39
N SER A 120 -47.65 2.50 3.40
CA SER A 120 -47.62 3.97 3.28
C SER A 120 -48.75 4.53 2.41
N LEU A 121 -49.48 3.69 1.66
CA LEU A 121 -50.58 4.12 0.77
C LEU A 121 -51.97 4.07 1.43
N LEU A 122 -52.12 3.48 2.62
CA LEU A 122 -53.41 3.40 3.34
C LEU A 122 -53.61 4.48 4.43
N ARG A 123 -52.77 5.53 4.46
CA ARG A 123 -53.00 6.76 5.26
C ARG A 123 -53.04 8.01 4.39
N GLY A 124 -53.84 7.99 3.34
CA GLY A 124 -54.20 9.17 2.57
C GLY A 124 -55.62 9.61 2.91
N GLY A 125 -55.79 10.55 3.84
CA GLY A 125 -57.13 11.02 4.18
C GLY A 125 -57.23 11.99 5.36
N ALA A 126 -56.43 13.06 5.37
CA ALA A 126 -56.78 14.35 5.98
C ALA A 126 -55.59 15.31 5.78
N ARG A 127 -55.76 16.28 4.87
CA ARG A 127 -54.83 17.40 4.69
C ARG A 127 -55.21 18.45 5.75
N PRO A 128 -54.42 18.67 6.82
CA PRO A 128 -54.67 19.80 7.69
C PRO A 128 -54.25 21.06 6.93
N GLN A 129 -55.15 22.05 6.87
CA GLN A 129 -54.81 23.37 6.36
C GLN A 129 -53.59 23.94 7.10
N PRO A 130 -52.75 24.77 6.45
CA PRO A 130 -51.63 25.43 7.08
C PRO A 130 -52.16 26.42 8.13
N ARG A 131 -52.22 25.98 9.39
CA ARG A 131 -52.32 26.91 10.52
C ARG A 131 -51.06 27.76 10.51
N LYS A 132 -51.21 29.08 10.50
CA LYS A 132 -50.14 30.07 10.68
C LYS A 132 -49.36 29.71 11.95
N ARG A 133 -48.27 28.95 11.79
CA ARG A 133 -47.33 28.63 12.87
C ARG A 133 -46.69 29.96 13.29
N ARG A 134 -46.74 30.25 14.58
CA ARG A 134 -46.07 31.41 15.18
C ARG A 134 -44.58 31.40 14.77
N CYS A 135 -44.03 32.55 14.43
CA CYS A 135 -42.70 32.78 13.88
C CYS A 135 -41.51 32.40 14.80
N SER A 136 -41.73 31.70 15.91
CA SER A 136 -40.66 31.33 16.85
C SER A 136 -39.75 30.20 16.37
N SER A 137 -40.08 29.53 15.26
CA SER A 137 -39.20 28.49 14.68
C SER A 137 -38.06 29.06 13.85
N PHE A 138 -38.22 30.25 13.29
CA PHE A 138 -37.25 30.83 12.35
C PHE A 138 -35.92 31.15 13.03
N SER A 139 -35.92 31.86 14.17
CA SER A 139 -34.68 32.22 14.87
C SER A 139 -33.88 30.97 15.28
N ARG A 140 -34.57 29.93 15.75
CA ARG A 140 -33.96 28.65 16.12
C ARG A 140 -33.33 27.93 14.92
N ASP A 141 -33.87 28.11 13.73
CA ASP A 141 -33.34 27.50 12.51
C ASP A 141 -32.15 28.30 11.96
N VAL A 142 -32.15 29.63 12.11
CA VAL A 142 -31.00 30.49 11.81
C VAL A 142 -29.83 30.20 12.77
N ASP A 143 -30.09 29.97 14.06
CA ASP A 143 -29.04 29.56 15.02
C ASP A 143 -28.38 28.23 14.61
N LYS A 144 -29.16 27.26 14.15
CA LYS A 144 -28.61 26.00 13.62
C LYS A 144 -27.78 26.24 12.36
N LEU A 145 -28.19 27.20 11.52
CA LEU A 145 -27.47 27.58 10.31
C LEU A 145 -26.12 28.22 10.66
N VAL A 146 -26.06 29.10 11.66
CA VAL A 146 -24.81 29.68 12.17
C VAL A 146 -23.87 28.56 12.64
N VAL A 147 -24.35 27.66 13.49
CA VAL A 147 -23.54 26.53 14.01
C VAL A 147 -23.07 25.62 12.87
N ALA A 148 -23.92 25.38 11.86
CA ALA A 148 -23.55 24.59 10.68
C ALA A 148 -22.44 25.28 9.87
N ALA A 149 -22.55 26.60 9.66
CA ALA A 149 -21.55 27.40 8.96
C ALA A 149 -20.21 27.45 9.71
N GLU A 150 -20.22 27.65 11.03
CA GLU A 150 -19.00 27.63 11.86
C GLU A 150 -18.28 26.28 11.81
N ASN A 151 -19.04 25.18 11.89
CA ASN A 151 -18.47 23.84 11.75
C ASN A 151 -17.88 23.63 10.36
N LEU A 152 -18.51 24.19 9.34
CA LEU A 152 -18.06 24.07 7.97
C LEU A 152 -16.73 24.82 7.74
N VAL A 153 -16.60 26.04 8.27
CA VAL A 153 -15.35 26.81 8.29
C VAL A 153 -14.22 26.02 8.96
N LYS A 154 -14.51 25.37 10.10
CA LYS A 154 -13.53 24.53 10.80
C LYS A 154 -13.09 23.34 9.95
N THR A 155 -14.03 22.68 9.25
CA THR A 155 -13.72 21.50 8.42
C THR A 155 -13.01 21.81 7.12
N LEU A 156 -13.26 22.98 6.52
CA LEU A 156 -12.74 23.35 5.20
C LEU A 156 -11.55 24.32 5.28
N LYS A 157 -10.93 24.46 6.46
CA LYS A 157 -9.81 25.37 6.69
C LYS A 157 -8.59 25.06 5.80
N GLU A 158 -8.42 23.81 5.39
CA GLU A 158 -7.27 23.36 4.59
C GLU A 158 -7.42 23.63 3.08
N ASP A 159 -8.61 23.98 2.60
CA ASP A 159 -8.88 24.29 1.20
C ASP A 159 -9.16 25.79 1.07
N ASP A 160 -8.22 26.55 0.48
CA ASP A 160 -8.28 28.02 0.40
C ASP A 160 -9.58 28.53 -0.25
N ALA A 161 -10.06 27.85 -1.29
CA ALA A 161 -11.27 28.25 -2.00
C ALA A 161 -12.52 27.94 -1.16
N ALA A 162 -12.58 26.75 -0.58
CA ALA A 162 -13.68 26.36 0.29
C ALA A 162 -13.71 27.16 1.61
N SER A 163 -12.53 27.54 2.12
CA SER A 163 -12.36 28.35 3.31
C SER A 163 -12.95 29.75 3.11
N LYS A 164 -12.59 30.44 2.02
CA LYS A 164 -13.15 31.76 1.65
C LYS A 164 -14.67 31.73 1.48
N LEU A 165 -15.19 30.73 0.77
CA LEU A 165 -16.64 30.55 0.59
C LEU A 165 -17.34 30.29 1.92
N SER A 166 -16.75 29.48 2.79
CA SER A 166 -17.31 29.17 4.10
C SER A 166 -17.31 30.36 5.06
N SER A 167 -16.27 31.21 5.03
CA SER A 167 -16.21 32.43 5.85
C SER A 167 -17.18 33.49 5.35
N SER A 168 -17.29 33.66 4.03
CA SER A 168 -18.30 34.53 3.42
C SER A 168 -19.72 34.06 3.78
N LEU A 169 -19.99 32.75 3.68
CA LEU A 169 -21.26 32.17 4.07
C LEU A 169 -21.56 32.40 5.55
N LEU A 170 -20.58 32.22 6.43
CA LEU A 170 -20.74 32.50 7.86
C LEU A 170 -21.08 33.99 8.11
N ALA A 171 -20.42 34.92 7.42
CA ALA A 171 -20.71 36.35 7.54
C ALA A 171 -22.16 36.69 7.11
N HIS A 172 -22.62 36.15 5.98
CA HIS A 172 -24.02 36.35 5.54
C HIS A 172 -25.03 35.71 6.48
N VAL A 173 -24.73 34.54 7.06
CA VAL A 173 -25.59 33.88 8.05
C VAL A 173 -25.63 34.65 9.37
N GLN A 174 -24.52 35.23 9.82
CA GLN A 174 -24.48 36.10 10.99
C GLN A 174 -25.25 37.41 10.75
N ALA A 175 -25.12 38.01 9.56
CA ALA A 175 -25.92 39.16 9.16
C ALA A 175 -27.43 38.84 9.12
N LEU A 176 -27.81 37.66 8.61
CA LEU A 176 -29.19 37.18 8.63
C LEU A 176 -29.72 37.01 10.07
N LYS A 177 -28.88 36.54 11.00
CA LYS A 177 -29.21 36.46 12.42
C LYS A 177 -29.40 37.84 13.06
N ALA A 178 -28.55 38.80 12.72
CA ALA A 178 -28.65 40.17 13.22
C ALA A 178 -29.88 40.91 12.68
N ALA A 179 -30.36 40.54 11.49
CA ALA A 179 -31.55 41.10 10.87
C ALA A 179 -32.88 40.54 11.40
N ASP A 180 -32.88 39.57 12.33
CA ASP A 180 -34.12 38.99 12.90
C ASP A 180 -34.79 39.99 13.88
N PRO A 181 -35.94 40.58 13.54
CA PRO A 181 -36.58 41.63 14.34
C PRO A 181 -37.08 41.12 15.70
N ASN A 182 -37.27 39.80 15.87
CA ASN A 182 -37.68 39.21 17.14
C ASN A 182 -36.53 39.12 18.16
N ALA A 183 -35.27 39.12 17.73
CA ALA A 183 -34.12 39.11 18.63
C ALA A 183 -34.05 40.43 19.42
N SER A 184 -34.28 41.56 18.75
CA SER A 184 -34.34 42.88 19.35
C SER A 184 -35.56 43.12 20.26
N LEU A 185 -36.71 42.52 19.94
CA LEU A 185 -37.95 42.69 20.74
C LEU A 185 -37.97 41.84 22.02
N LEU A 186 -37.32 40.68 22.03
CA LEU A 186 -37.24 39.80 23.22
C LEU A 186 -36.18 40.27 24.22
N GLU A 187 -35.06 40.85 23.78
CA GLU A 187 -34.09 41.47 24.70
C GLU A 187 -34.63 42.77 25.33
N ALA A 188 -35.45 43.54 24.60
CA ALA A 188 -36.09 44.75 25.13
C ALA A 188 -37.14 44.49 26.23
N TRP A 189 -37.64 43.26 26.37
CA TRP A 189 -38.68 42.90 27.35
C TRP A 189 -38.14 42.20 28.60
N TRP A 190 -36.86 41.81 28.62
CA TRP A 190 -36.23 41.06 29.72
C TRP A 190 -35.21 41.85 30.55
N VAL A 191 -34.97 43.13 30.23
CA VAL A 191 -34.19 44.03 31.08
C VAL A 191 -35.16 44.74 32.03
N PRO A 192 -35.10 44.51 33.36
CA PRO A 192 -35.80 45.36 34.32
C PRO A 192 -35.34 46.81 34.11
N PRO A 193 -36.25 47.80 34.09
CA PRO A 193 -35.94 49.18 33.74
C PRO A 193 -34.86 49.85 34.62
N ASP A 194 -34.44 49.22 35.72
CA ASP A 194 -33.50 49.79 36.68
C ASP A 194 -32.02 49.43 36.45
N VAL A 195 -31.68 48.59 35.44
CA VAL A 195 -30.26 48.24 35.14
C VAL A 195 -29.79 48.79 33.78
N ALA A 196 -30.69 49.32 32.94
CA ALA A 196 -30.37 49.80 31.60
C ALA A 196 -29.60 51.14 31.55
N ALA A 197 -29.46 51.86 32.67
CA ALA A 197 -28.79 53.16 32.70
C ALA A 197 -27.25 53.09 32.83
N ALA A 198 -26.65 51.89 32.96
CA ALA A 198 -25.20 51.75 33.23
C ALA A 198 -24.40 50.91 32.21
N ALA A 199 -25.03 50.35 31.18
CA ALA A 199 -24.32 49.58 30.15
C ALA A 199 -24.32 50.34 28.82
N GLY A 200 -23.17 50.89 28.44
CA GLY A 200 -22.96 51.50 27.14
C GLY A 200 -23.17 50.50 25.97
N PRO A 201 -23.32 51.00 24.74
CA PRO A 201 -23.59 50.17 23.57
C PRO A 201 -22.47 49.13 23.39
N GLY A 202 -22.85 47.85 23.43
CA GLY A 202 -21.91 46.75 23.24
C GLY A 202 -21.34 46.71 21.82
N PRO A 203 -20.07 46.33 21.63
CA PRO A 203 -19.34 46.39 20.35
C PRO A 203 -19.87 45.46 19.22
N GLY A 204 -20.95 44.70 19.43
CA GLY A 204 -21.44 43.68 18.50
C GLY A 204 -22.16 44.22 17.26
N ALA A 205 -22.94 45.30 17.39
CA ALA A 205 -23.73 45.86 16.27
C ALA A 205 -22.84 46.62 15.25
N ALA A 206 -21.81 47.32 15.73
CA ALA A 206 -20.84 48.01 14.89
C ALA A 206 -19.93 47.04 14.11
N ALA A 207 -19.59 45.89 14.71
CA ALA A 207 -18.80 44.84 14.05
C ALA A 207 -19.59 44.10 12.95
N ALA A 208 -20.89 43.88 13.13
CA ALA A 208 -21.75 43.25 12.13
C ALA A 208 -21.97 44.13 10.88
N GLY A 209 -22.12 45.45 11.09
CA GLY A 209 -22.18 46.43 9.99
C GLY A 209 -20.88 46.49 9.18
N ALA A 210 -19.74 46.54 9.87
CA ALA A 210 -18.43 46.53 9.22
C ALA A 210 -18.13 45.22 8.46
N ALA A 211 -18.59 44.07 8.97
CA ALA A 211 -18.44 42.78 8.30
C ALA A 211 -19.36 42.63 7.06
N ALA A 212 -20.58 43.17 7.11
CA ALA A 212 -21.50 43.19 5.97
C ALA A 212 -21.02 44.13 4.85
N GLU A 213 -20.39 45.24 5.21
CA GLU A 213 -19.81 46.20 4.27
C GLU A 213 -18.50 45.70 3.64
N ALA A 214 -17.66 45.02 4.42
CA ALA A 214 -16.48 44.30 3.91
C ALA A 214 -16.86 43.16 2.96
N ALA A 215 -17.92 42.38 3.26
CA ALA A 215 -18.42 41.33 2.37
C ALA A 215 -19.03 41.89 1.07
N ARG A 216 -19.67 43.07 1.12
CA ARG A 216 -20.17 43.78 -0.08
C ARG A 216 -19.04 44.33 -0.94
N ALA A 217 -17.96 44.82 -0.34
CA ALA A 217 -16.77 45.29 -1.07
C ALA A 217 -16.03 44.13 -1.77
N GLU A 218 -15.87 42.99 -1.09
CA GLU A 218 -15.20 41.80 -1.63
C GLU A 218 -16.02 41.13 -2.77
N ALA A 219 -17.36 41.14 -2.66
CA ALA A 219 -18.26 40.65 -3.72
C ALA A 219 -18.31 41.58 -4.96
N ALA A 220 -17.95 42.85 -4.83
CA ALA A 220 -17.82 43.79 -5.95
C ALA A 220 -16.48 43.62 -6.69
N GLU A 221 -15.41 43.22 -5.99
CA GLU A 221 -14.08 43.03 -6.57
C GLU A 221 -13.98 41.73 -7.41
N LEU A 222 -14.73 40.68 -7.06
CA LEU A 222 -14.83 39.42 -7.81
C LEU A 222 -15.67 39.49 -9.11
N ARG A 223 -16.27 40.64 -9.42
CA ARG A 223 -17.16 40.84 -10.58
C ARG A 223 -16.54 41.59 -11.77
N GLN A 224 -15.21 41.74 -11.82
CA GLN A 224 -14.55 42.29 -13.02
C GLN A 224 -14.46 41.24 -14.14
N PRO A 225 -14.94 41.54 -15.37
CA PRO A 225 -14.72 40.69 -16.53
C PRO A 225 -13.28 40.85 -17.05
N ALA A 226 -12.46 39.83 -16.88
CA ALA A 226 -11.13 39.76 -17.50
C ALA A 226 -11.25 39.39 -18.98
N ALA A 227 -11.44 40.40 -19.82
CA ALA A 227 -11.21 40.34 -21.27
C ALA A 227 -10.44 41.58 -21.72
N ALA A 228 -9.11 41.53 -21.66
CA ALA A 228 -8.22 42.29 -22.53
C ALA A 228 -6.80 41.70 -22.49
N VAL A 229 -6.41 41.08 -23.60
CA VAL A 229 -5.01 40.77 -23.95
C VAL A 229 -4.27 42.09 -24.18
N PRO A 230 -3.00 42.21 -23.75
CA PRO A 230 -2.00 42.57 -24.74
C PRO A 230 -0.71 41.75 -24.63
N THR A 231 -0.14 41.54 -25.81
CA THR A 231 1.08 40.79 -26.10
C THR A 231 2.34 41.63 -25.85
N ALA A 232 3.30 41.04 -25.12
CA ALA A 232 4.77 41.12 -25.23
C ALA A 232 5.53 42.47 -25.23
N ARG A 233 6.42 42.68 -24.23
CA ARG A 233 7.91 42.63 -24.37
C ARG A 233 8.69 42.97 -23.07
N VAL A 234 9.61 42.07 -22.72
CA VAL A 234 11.03 42.23 -22.29
C VAL A 234 11.44 43.35 -21.30
N GLY A 235 12.07 42.94 -20.17
CA GLY A 235 13.11 43.70 -19.46
C GLY A 235 13.00 43.75 -17.93
N ALA A 236 13.91 43.11 -17.21
CA ALA A 236 14.18 43.31 -15.78
C ALA A 236 15.11 44.54 -15.56
N PRO A 237 15.64 44.82 -14.35
CA PRO A 237 15.03 45.24 -13.08
C PRO A 237 15.59 46.60 -12.56
N HIS A 238 14.93 47.29 -11.60
CA HIS A 238 15.53 48.01 -10.44
C HIS A 238 14.67 49.17 -9.84
N ALA A 239 14.89 49.36 -8.53
CA ALA A 239 14.88 50.61 -7.74
C ALA A 239 13.57 51.18 -7.15
N ALA A 240 13.46 50.99 -5.83
CA ALA A 240 13.47 52.01 -4.75
C ALA A 240 12.86 53.42 -4.95
N GLY A 241 12.17 53.88 -3.90
CA GLY A 241 11.95 55.29 -3.55
C GLY A 241 10.45 55.64 -3.46
N GLY A 242 9.87 55.70 -2.26
CA GLY A 242 9.52 56.97 -1.59
C GLY A 242 8.09 57.38 -1.98
N GLY A 243 7.10 57.52 -1.10
CA GLY A 243 7.09 58.23 0.16
C GLY A 243 5.96 59.27 0.08
N ALA A 244 5.36 59.56 1.24
CA ALA A 244 4.41 60.63 1.54
C ALA A 244 2.91 60.32 1.55
N ALA A 245 2.34 60.71 2.68
CA ALA A 245 1.02 60.49 3.22
C ALA A 245 -0.03 61.45 2.66
N ALA A 246 -1.31 61.07 2.80
CA ALA A 246 -2.38 61.99 3.19
C ALA A 246 -3.55 61.16 3.74
N GLY A 247 -3.99 61.49 4.96
CA GLY A 247 -5.12 60.85 5.60
C GLY A 247 -6.45 61.15 4.91
N ALA A 248 -7.39 60.23 5.06
CA ALA A 248 -8.82 60.50 4.94
C ALA A 248 -9.55 59.57 5.94
N GLY A 249 -10.42 60.17 6.75
CA GLY A 249 -10.86 59.68 8.05
C GLY A 249 -11.60 58.35 8.05
N SER A 250 -11.32 57.55 9.08
CA SER A 250 -12.08 56.38 9.50
C SER A 250 -13.18 56.70 10.51
N GLY A 251 -13.80 57.88 10.40
CA GLY A 251 -14.92 58.29 11.24
C GLY A 251 -16.06 58.74 10.36
N GLY A 252 -17.09 57.89 10.19
CA GLY A 252 -18.31 58.32 9.50
C GLY A 252 -19.24 57.23 8.97
N ALA A 253 -18.80 55.98 8.78
CA ALA A 253 -19.68 54.95 8.20
C ALA A 253 -20.52 54.17 9.23
N ALA A 254 -20.00 53.97 10.45
CA ALA A 254 -20.72 53.22 11.49
C ALA A 254 -21.88 54.00 12.14
N GLU A 255 -21.86 55.34 12.04
CA GLU A 255 -22.88 56.22 12.66
C GLU A 255 -24.03 56.57 11.69
N ALA A 256 -23.84 56.36 10.38
CA ALA A 256 -24.88 56.56 9.37
C ALA A 256 -25.89 55.39 9.31
N ALA A 257 -25.49 54.17 9.68
CA ALA A 257 -26.39 53.02 9.73
C ALA A 257 -27.27 52.98 11.00
N ALA A 258 -26.82 53.60 12.10
CA ALA A 258 -27.59 53.70 13.33
C ALA A 258 -28.60 54.88 13.32
N ALA A 259 -28.40 55.89 12.47
CA ALA A 259 -29.27 57.06 12.33
C ALA A 259 -30.23 56.98 11.13
N ALA A 260 -30.04 56.03 10.21
CA ALA A 260 -31.07 55.67 9.27
C ALA A 260 -32.16 54.92 10.05
N GLY A 261 -33.26 55.62 10.36
CA GLY A 261 -34.51 54.97 10.71
C GLY A 261 -34.97 54.14 9.52
N LEU A 262 -34.32 52.99 9.32
CA LEU A 262 -34.69 51.95 8.39
C LEU A 262 -36.12 51.65 8.74
N LYS A 263 -37.00 51.95 7.80
CA LYS A 263 -38.41 51.68 7.99
C LYS A 263 -38.52 50.19 8.23
N VAL A 264 -39.55 49.77 8.95
CA VAL A 264 -39.93 48.36 9.07
C VAL A 264 -40.23 47.73 7.69
N GLU A 265 -40.12 48.47 6.58
CA GLU A 265 -40.19 47.96 5.21
C GLU A 265 -38.80 47.57 4.65
N ASP A 266 -37.69 48.16 5.12
CA ASP A 266 -36.34 47.95 4.54
C ASP A 266 -35.63 46.68 5.06
N TRP A 267 -36.06 46.13 6.21
CA TRP A 267 -35.43 44.93 6.79
C TRP A 267 -35.80 43.65 6.03
N GLU A 268 -37.01 43.58 5.46
CA GLU A 268 -37.46 42.42 4.68
C GLU A 268 -36.61 42.25 3.41
N ASP A 269 -36.32 43.37 2.73
CA ASP A 269 -35.46 43.40 1.53
C ASP A 269 -34.01 43.01 1.85
N SER A 270 -33.48 43.48 3.00
CA SER A 270 -32.14 43.13 3.45
C SER A 270 -32.04 41.63 3.82
N ALA A 271 -33.00 41.10 4.58
CA ALA A 271 -33.03 39.69 4.96
C ALA A 271 -33.18 38.78 3.73
N ALA A 272 -34.00 39.18 2.74
CA ALA A 272 -34.14 38.47 1.47
C ALA A 272 -32.81 38.45 0.69
N ALA A 273 -32.11 39.59 0.59
CA ALA A 273 -30.81 39.66 -0.09
C ALA A 273 -29.72 38.80 0.60
N HIS A 274 -29.69 38.78 1.93
CA HIS A 274 -28.79 37.92 2.70
C HIS A 274 -29.15 36.44 2.51
N TRP A 275 -30.43 36.08 2.47
CA TRP A 275 -30.87 34.72 2.21
C TRP A 275 -30.51 34.24 0.79
N ASP A 276 -30.72 35.07 -0.23
CA ASP A 276 -30.32 34.76 -1.61
C ASP A 276 -28.80 34.56 -1.73
N SER A 277 -28.03 35.37 -1.00
CA SER A 277 -26.57 35.21 -0.90
C SER A 277 -26.19 33.88 -0.24
N VAL A 278 -26.86 33.50 0.86
CA VAL A 278 -26.69 32.20 1.51
C VAL A 278 -27.02 31.05 0.55
N LEU A 279 -28.09 31.15 -0.23
CA LEU A 279 -28.45 30.15 -1.23
C LEU A 279 -27.41 30.04 -2.35
N SER A 280 -26.90 31.17 -2.86
CA SER A 280 -25.85 31.20 -3.89
C SER A 280 -24.56 30.57 -3.37
N LEU A 281 -24.07 31.03 -2.21
CA LEU A 281 -22.86 30.51 -1.58
C LEU A 281 -23.00 29.02 -1.23
N THR A 282 -24.18 28.57 -0.82
CA THR A 282 -24.43 27.14 -0.57
C THR A 282 -24.29 26.31 -1.85
N ARG A 283 -24.77 26.82 -3.00
CA ARG A 283 -24.61 26.14 -4.31
C ARG A 283 -23.16 26.12 -4.78
N GLU A 284 -22.45 27.23 -4.62
CA GLU A 284 -21.01 27.29 -4.91
C GLU A 284 -20.25 26.29 -4.05
N LEU A 285 -20.57 26.22 -2.76
CA LEU A 285 -19.95 25.30 -1.82
C LEU A 285 -20.26 23.83 -2.14
N GLN A 286 -21.49 23.51 -2.57
CA GLN A 286 -21.83 22.18 -3.11
C GLN A 286 -20.95 21.83 -4.32
N SER A 287 -20.70 22.77 -5.22
CA SER A 287 -19.88 22.56 -6.42
C SER A 287 -18.40 22.35 -6.09
N VAL A 288 -17.86 23.13 -5.14
CA VAL A 288 -16.48 23.00 -4.65
C VAL A 288 -16.31 21.68 -3.92
N PHE A 289 -17.25 21.30 -3.07
CA PHE A 289 -17.26 20.01 -2.37
C PHE A 289 -17.21 18.82 -3.34
N VAL A 290 -18.07 18.80 -4.36
CA VAL A 290 -18.06 17.74 -5.38
C VAL A 290 -16.74 17.71 -6.14
N THR A 291 -16.17 18.88 -6.45
CA THR A 291 -14.88 18.99 -7.13
C THR A 291 -13.74 18.43 -6.26
N ARG A 292 -13.74 18.75 -4.96
CA ARG A 292 -12.81 18.19 -3.97
C ARG A 292 -12.95 16.68 -3.85
N LEU A 293 -14.17 16.15 -3.77
CA LEU A 293 -14.40 14.70 -3.73
C LEU A 293 -13.86 13.98 -4.98
N ARG A 294 -14.05 14.56 -6.17
CA ARG A 294 -13.47 14.00 -7.41
C ARG A 294 -11.95 14.00 -7.38
N HIS A 295 -11.34 15.06 -6.85
CA HIS A 295 -9.90 15.14 -6.70
C HIS A 295 -9.39 14.05 -5.73
N LEU A 296 -9.95 13.95 -4.52
CA LEU A 296 -9.62 12.91 -3.55
C LEU A 296 -9.81 11.50 -4.11
N GLN A 297 -10.88 11.26 -4.88
CA GLN A 297 -11.11 9.98 -5.53
C GLN A 297 -10.02 9.65 -6.55
N ARG A 298 -9.61 10.61 -7.39
CA ARG A 298 -8.54 10.39 -8.39
C ARG A 298 -7.22 10.06 -7.72
N GLU A 299 -6.84 10.82 -6.69
CA GLU A 299 -5.61 10.57 -5.95
C GLU A 299 -5.65 9.24 -5.20
N ALA A 300 -6.75 8.92 -4.51
CA ALA A 300 -6.95 7.62 -3.88
C ALA A 300 -6.90 6.48 -4.89
N GLY A 301 -7.47 6.69 -6.08
CA GLY A 301 -7.39 5.75 -7.20
C GLY A 301 -5.95 5.47 -7.58
N PHE A 302 -5.17 6.52 -7.88
CA PHE A 302 -3.75 6.41 -8.22
C PHE A 302 -2.95 5.67 -7.13
N LEU A 303 -3.11 6.06 -5.86
CA LEU A 303 -2.41 5.42 -4.74
C LEU A 303 -2.83 3.95 -4.58
N SER A 304 -4.12 3.65 -4.66
CA SER A 304 -4.62 2.27 -4.54
C SER A 304 -4.10 1.36 -5.66
N HIS A 305 -4.06 1.86 -6.89
CA HIS A 305 -3.47 1.15 -8.04
C HIS A 305 -1.97 0.93 -7.85
N THR A 306 -1.26 1.93 -7.32
CA THR A 306 0.18 1.80 -7.03
C THR A 306 0.44 0.73 -5.96
N ILE A 307 -0.36 0.69 -4.89
CA ILE A 307 -0.24 -0.35 -3.86
C ILE A 307 -0.58 -1.74 -4.44
N LEU A 308 -1.60 -1.85 -5.30
CA LEU A 308 -1.95 -3.10 -5.99
C LEU A 308 -0.83 -3.59 -6.90
N PHE A 309 -0.22 -2.70 -7.67
CA PHE A 309 0.94 -3.04 -8.51
C PHE A 309 2.10 -3.55 -7.66
N ARG A 310 2.39 -2.87 -6.54
CA ARG A 310 3.42 -3.33 -5.58
C ARG A 310 3.09 -4.71 -5.01
N ALA A 311 1.85 -4.93 -4.55
CA ALA A 311 1.42 -6.23 -4.04
C ALA A 311 1.62 -7.37 -5.07
N SER A 312 1.32 -7.10 -6.34
CA SER A 312 1.55 -8.04 -7.44
C SER A 312 3.04 -8.32 -7.63
N SER A 313 3.89 -7.30 -7.63
CA SER A 313 5.34 -7.46 -7.78
C SER A 313 5.97 -8.25 -6.64
N VAL A 314 5.61 -7.95 -5.38
CA VAL A 314 6.13 -8.66 -4.21
C VAL A 314 5.63 -10.10 -4.17
N SER A 315 4.40 -10.36 -4.62
CA SER A 315 3.86 -11.71 -4.75
C SER A 315 4.59 -12.53 -5.83
N ALA A 316 4.95 -11.91 -6.96
CA ALA A 316 5.80 -12.54 -7.97
C ALA A 316 7.19 -12.86 -7.43
N MET A 317 7.80 -11.94 -6.67
CA MET A 317 9.08 -12.19 -5.99
C MET A 317 8.97 -13.30 -4.94
N ALA A 318 7.89 -13.34 -4.15
CA ALA A 318 7.65 -14.38 -3.16
C ALA A 318 7.50 -15.77 -3.79
N ALA A 319 6.92 -15.85 -4.99
CA ALA A 319 6.81 -17.08 -5.75
C ALA A 319 8.17 -17.53 -6.34
N ALA A 320 9.06 -16.59 -6.67
CA ALA A 320 10.36 -16.88 -7.28
C ALA A 320 11.48 -17.18 -6.28
N VAL A 321 11.47 -16.53 -5.11
CA VAL A 321 12.55 -16.60 -4.10
C VAL A 321 12.20 -17.55 -2.95
N GLU A 322 10.91 -17.89 -2.78
CA GLU A 322 10.39 -18.84 -1.79
C GLU A 322 10.77 -18.58 -0.31
N THR A 323 11.31 -17.41 0.03
CA THR A 323 11.65 -17.08 1.42
C THR A 323 10.43 -16.62 2.22
N ASP A 324 10.35 -17.07 3.48
CA ASP A 324 9.23 -16.73 4.37
C ASP A 324 9.09 -15.21 4.59
N ALA A 325 10.21 -14.48 4.65
CA ALA A 325 10.20 -13.02 4.81
C ALA A 325 9.51 -12.31 3.64
N VAL A 326 9.82 -12.68 2.39
CA VAL A 326 9.20 -12.10 1.19
C VAL A 326 7.73 -12.52 1.07
N ARG A 327 7.39 -13.75 1.48
CA ARG A 327 5.98 -14.20 1.56
C ARG A 327 5.15 -13.38 2.55
N ILE A 328 5.76 -12.96 3.66
CA ILE A 328 5.09 -12.12 4.67
C ILE A 328 4.90 -10.71 4.15
N GLU A 329 5.93 -10.13 3.54
CA GLU A 329 5.84 -8.83 2.89
C GLU A 329 4.75 -8.84 1.81
N ALA A 330 4.67 -9.89 1.00
CA ALA A 330 3.61 -10.09 0.00
C ALA A 330 2.23 -10.11 0.65
N ALA A 331 2.05 -10.90 1.72
CA ALA A 331 0.78 -11.02 2.41
C ALA A 331 0.34 -9.70 3.07
N LEU A 332 1.26 -8.97 3.70
CA LEU A 332 0.98 -7.68 4.32
C LEU A 332 0.65 -6.62 3.26
N THR A 333 1.40 -6.58 2.16
CA THR A 333 1.20 -5.63 1.06
C THR A 333 -0.12 -5.90 0.33
N ASP A 334 -0.48 -7.16 0.09
CA ASP A 334 -1.78 -7.53 -0.46
C ASP A 334 -2.94 -7.11 0.46
N GLN A 335 -2.78 -7.26 1.78
CA GLN A 335 -3.78 -6.77 2.73
C GLN A 335 -3.90 -5.25 2.74
N MET A 336 -2.83 -4.49 2.50
CA MET A 336 -2.90 -3.05 2.29
C MET A 336 -3.58 -2.71 0.96
N ALA A 337 -3.29 -3.46 -0.11
CA ALA A 337 -3.88 -3.25 -1.42
C ALA A 337 -5.40 -3.46 -1.42
N ARG A 338 -5.87 -4.53 -0.77
CA ARG A 338 -7.31 -4.78 -0.57
C ARG A 338 -7.98 -3.67 0.23
N ALA A 339 -7.28 -3.10 1.22
CA ALA A 339 -7.77 -1.96 1.99
C ALA A 339 -7.94 -0.71 1.13
N ALA A 340 -6.87 -0.33 0.43
CA ALA A 340 -6.86 0.87 -0.38
C ALA A 340 -7.92 0.80 -1.47
N LYS A 341 -8.12 -0.38 -2.07
CA LYS A 341 -9.20 -0.63 -3.03
C LYS A 341 -10.58 -0.45 -2.40
N TRP A 342 -10.78 -0.89 -1.16
CA TRP A 342 -12.04 -0.71 -0.46
C TRP A 342 -12.31 0.74 -0.08
N ASP A 343 -11.31 1.45 0.47
CA ASP A 343 -11.38 2.88 0.78
C ASP A 343 -11.64 3.70 -0.49
N PHE A 344 -11.07 3.32 -1.64
CA PHE A 344 -11.41 3.90 -2.94
C PHE A 344 -12.89 3.70 -3.31
N TYR A 345 -13.46 2.52 -3.10
CA TYR A 345 -14.90 2.30 -3.32
C TYR A 345 -15.78 3.11 -2.36
N MET A 346 -15.35 3.30 -1.10
CA MET A 346 -16.04 4.22 -0.18
C MET A 346 -16.07 5.64 -0.72
N LEU A 347 -14.93 6.17 -1.19
CA LEU A 347 -14.85 7.51 -1.77
C LEU A 347 -15.77 7.64 -2.99
N ASN A 348 -15.85 6.61 -3.84
CA ASN A 348 -16.78 6.61 -4.96
C ASN A 348 -18.25 6.66 -4.52
N SER A 349 -18.61 5.94 -3.46
CA SER A 349 -19.95 6.01 -2.85
C SER A 349 -20.23 7.39 -2.27
N MET A 350 -19.26 8.00 -1.59
CA MET A 350 -19.36 9.37 -1.06
C MET A 350 -19.52 10.39 -2.18
N LEU A 351 -18.84 10.22 -3.32
CA LEU A 351 -18.99 11.08 -4.50
C LEU A 351 -20.39 10.98 -5.10
N GLN A 352 -20.92 9.77 -5.29
CA GLN A 352 -22.29 9.58 -5.77
C GLN A 352 -23.31 10.24 -4.83
N ALA A 353 -23.08 10.09 -3.53
CA ALA A 353 -23.92 10.73 -2.53
C ALA A 353 -23.74 12.26 -2.51
N GLY A 354 -22.55 12.76 -2.84
CA GLY A 354 -22.24 14.18 -3.01
C GLY A 354 -22.94 14.80 -4.22
N HIS A 355 -23.03 14.08 -5.34
CA HIS A 355 -23.81 14.50 -6.50
C HIS A 355 -25.29 14.70 -6.17
N ARG A 356 -25.87 13.77 -5.41
CA ARG A 356 -27.26 13.92 -4.91
C ARG A 356 -27.44 15.13 -3.99
N LEU A 357 -26.40 15.49 -3.24
CA LEU A 357 -26.44 16.70 -2.40
C LEU A 357 -26.30 17.97 -3.22
N SER A 358 -25.52 17.97 -4.31
CA SER A 358 -25.41 19.14 -5.20
C SER A 358 -26.67 19.43 -6.01
N GLU A 359 -27.52 18.43 -6.22
CA GLU A 359 -28.83 18.59 -6.86
C GLU A 359 -29.89 19.15 -5.91
N ALA A 360 -29.65 19.11 -4.58
CA ALA A 360 -30.60 19.58 -3.59
C ALA A 360 -30.52 21.11 -3.41
N THR A 361 -31.61 21.81 -3.70
CA THR A 361 -31.76 23.24 -3.39
C THR A 361 -32.49 23.41 -2.06
N PRO A 362 -31.87 24.00 -1.03
CA PRO A 362 -32.54 24.23 0.25
C PRO A 362 -33.65 25.27 0.07
N ARG A 363 -34.83 25.01 0.66
CA ARG A 363 -36.00 25.89 0.59
C ARG A 363 -36.14 26.79 1.81
N ASP A 364 -35.56 26.39 2.93
CA ASP A 364 -35.61 27.12 4.19
C ASP A 364 -34.26 27.04 4.95
N PRO A 365 -34.04 27.88 5.99
CA PRO A 365 -32.80 27.89 6.78
C PRO A 365 -32.49 26.55 7.45
N ALA A 366 -33.50 25.79 7.83
CA ALA A 366 -33.33 24.49 8.47
C ALA A 366 -32.78 23.44 7.49
N GLU A 367 -33.28 23.41 6.26
CA GLU A 367 -32.79 22.58 5.16
C GLU A 367 -31.37 23.00 4.77
N ALA A 368 -31.08 24.29 4.67
CA ALA A 368 -29.74 24.79 4.41
C ALA A 368 -28.76 24.35 5.52
N ALA A 369 -29.12 24.50 6.79
CA ALA A 369 -28.31 24.07 7.93
C ALA A 369 -28.04 22.56 7.91
N ARG A 370 -29.06 21.75 7.59
CA ARG A 370 -28.92 20.29 7.42
C ARG A 370 -28.01 19.94 6.26
N LEU A 371 -28.12 20.65 5.14
CA LEU A 371 -27.32 20.43 3.95
C LEU A 371 -25.85 20.78 4.20
N LEU A 372 -25.55 21.94 4.77
CA LEU A 372 -24.20 22.34 5.15
C LEU A 372 -23.59 21.36 6.17
N SER A 373 -24.36 20.96 7.18
CA SER A 373 -23.92 19.94 8.15
C SER A 373 -23.67 18.57 7.50
N SER A 374 -24.38 18.24 6.42
CA SER A 374 -24.18 17.01 5.64
C SER A 374 -22.90 17.10 4.81
N ILE A 375 -22.65 18.24 4.16
CA ILE A 375 -21.42 18.51 3.40
C ILE A 375 -20.21 18.46 4.32
N ALA A 376 -20.20 19.21 5.43
CA ALA A 376 -19.08 19.25 6.36
C ALA A 376 -18.69 17.85 6.86
N ARG A 377 -19.68 17.06 7.30
CA ARG A 377 -19.45 15.68 7.76
C ARG A 377 -18.88 14.78 6.67
N ARG A 378 -19.46 14.82 5.46
CA ARG A 378 -19.00 13.97 4.35
C ARG A 378 -17.63 14.36 3.85
N THR A 379 -17.30 15.65 3.87
CA THR A 379 -15.95 16.12 3.52
C THR A 379 -14.95 15.59 4.52
N ALA A 380 -15.22 15.74 5.83
CA ALA A 380 -14.37 15.19 6.87
C ALA A 380 -14.21 13.66 6.76
N SER A 381 -15.29 12.93 6.47
CA SER A 381 -15.22 11.49 6.24
C SER A 381 -14.39 11.12 5.00
N ALA A 382 -14.52 11.87 3.91
CA ALA A 382 -13.77 11.62 2.68
C ALA A 382 -12.26 11.92 2.86
N GLU A 383 -11.91 13.03 3.51
CA GLU A 383 -10.52 13.36 3.87
C GLU A 383 -9.92 12.29 4.79
N ALA A 384 -10.68 11.81 5.78
CA ALA A 384 -10.24 10.71 6.65
C ALA A 384 -9.99 9.41 5.85
N VAL A 385 -10.88 9.07 4.90
CA VAL A 385 -10.69 7.90 4.03
C VAL A 385 -9.45 8.06 3.15
N PHE A 386 -9.25 9.24 2.56
CA PHE A 386 -8.08 9.53 1.74
C PHE A 386 -6.78 9.46 2.54
N ALA A 387 -6.74 10.08 3.73
CA ALA A 387 -5.61 10.01 4.64
C ALA A 387 -5.23 8.58 5.01
N ARG A 388 -6.20 7.66 5.10
CA ARG A 388 -5.92 6.22 5.29
C ARG A 388 -5.24 5.60 4.09
N VAL A 389 -5.72 5.87 2.86
CA VAL A 389 -5.08 5.36 1.64
C VAL A 389 -3.64 5.87 1.54
N LYS A 390 -3.41 7.16 1.81
CA LYS A 390 -2.08 7.76 1.85
C LYS A 390 -1.18 7.10 2.91
N LYS A 391 -1.68 6.91 4.13
CA LYS A 391 -0.93 6.23 5.20
C LYS A 391 -0.60 4.77 4.84
N SER A 392 -1.51 4.06 4.18
CA SER A 392 -1.23 2.70 3.67
C SER A 392 -0.15 2.70 2.60
N TYR A 393 -0.14 3.69 1.69
CA TYR A 393 0.92 3.85 0.70
C TYR A 393 2.27 4.11 1.35
N GLU A 394 2.34 5.06 2.30
CA GLU A 394 3.56 5.36 3.06
C GLU A 394 4.06 4.15 3.86
N GLN A 395 3.15 3.38 4.45
CA GLN A 395 3.49 2.16 5.19
C GLN A 395 4.13 1.10 4.29
N VAL A 396 3.57 0.88 3.09
CA VAL A 396 4.16 -0.02 2.09
C VAL A 396 5.53 0.48 1.63
N GLY A 397 5.71 1.79 1.45
CA GLY A 397 7.02 2.38 1.15
C GLY A 397 8.06 2.10 2.23
N ARG A 398 7.69 2.25 3.52
CA ARG A 398 8.60 1.94 4.64
C ARG A 398 8.95 0.45 4.73
N TRP A 399 8.04 -0.43 4.36
CA TRP A 399 8.33 -1.87 4.32
C TRP A 399 9.35 -2.20 3.24
N GLU A 400 9.20 -1.59 2.07
CA GLU A 400 10.14 -1.71 0.94
C GLU A 400 11.53 -1.17 1.31
N GLU A 401 11.62 -0.05 2.03
CA GLU A 401 12.90 0.49 2.52
C GLU A 401 13.68 -0.52 3.38
N VAL A 402 12.97 -1.35 4.14
CA VAL A 402 13.59 -2.38 5.01
C VAL A 402 13.91 -3.66 4.24
N SER A 403 13.02 -4.13 3.36
CA SER A 403 13.19 -5.41 2.66
C SER A 403 14.16 -5.35 1.49
N ARG A 404 14.17 -4.23 0.77
CA ARG A 404 14.98 -4.01 -0.44
C ARG A 404 16.48 -4.26 -0.27
N PRO A 405 17.20 -3.68 0.72
CA PRO A 405 18.64 -3.91 0.87
C PRO A 405 18.95 -5.40 1.13
N VAL A 406 18.07 -6.09 1.87
CA VAL A 406 18.22 -7.51 2.17
C VAL A 406 18.06 -8.36 0.91
N GLN A 407 17.04 -8.09 0.10
CA GLN A 407 16.84 -8.76 -1.19
C GLN A 407 18.02 -8.54 -2.14
N LEU A 408 18.50 -7.30 -2.27
CA LEU A 408 19.64 -7.00 -3.13
C LEU A 408 20.94 -7.68 -2.66
N ALA A 409 21.15 -7.77 -1.34
CA ALA A 409 22.31 -8.47 -0.79
C ALA A 409 22.23 -9.99 -0.99
N GLU A 410 21.04 -10.58 -0.86
CA GLU A 410 20.79 -11.99 -1.20
C GLU A 410 21.18 -12.28 -2.65
N TYR A 411 20.69 -11.44 -3.59
CA TYR A 411 21.01 -11.58 -5.00
C TYR A 411 22.49 -11.34 -5.29
N SER A 412 23.14 -10.42 -4.58
CA SER A 412 24.58 -10.15 -4.72
C SER A 412 25.43 -11.35 -4.30
N ILE A 413 25.13 -11.96 -3.14
CA ILE A 413 25.83 -13.15 -2.63
C ILE A 413 25.65 -14.33 -3.59
N GLU A 414 24.43 -14.56 -4.07
CA GLU A 414 24.20 -15.64 -5.04
C GLU A 414 24.91 -15.36 -6.37
N ALA A 415 24.88 -14.11 -6.85
CA ALA A 415 25.55 -13.72 -8.08
C ALA A 415 27.08 -13.89 -8.00
N THR A 416 27.70 -13.58 -6.85
CA THR A 416 29.13 -13.82 -6.64
C THR A 416 29.45 -15.32 -6.62
N GLU A 417 28.56 -16.15 -6.06
CA GLU A 417 28.73 -17.61 -6.07
C GLU A 417 28.59 -18.20 -7.49
N LEU A 418 27.58 -17.77 -8.25
CA LEU A 418 27.39 -18.20 -9.64
C LEU A 418 28.60 -17.81 -10.52
N MET A 419 29.12 -16.59 -10.34
CA MET A 419 30.34 -16.15 -11.02
C MET A 419 31.55 -16.98 -10.60
N HIS A 420 31.70 -17.30 -9.31
CA HIS A 420 32.79 -18.14 -8.81
C HIS A 420 32.74 -19.55 -9.43
N ARG A 421 31.55 -20.15 -9.50
CA ARG A 421 31.33 -21.46 -10.13
C ARG A 421 31.70 -21.45 -11.61
N LEU A 422 31.28 -20.45 -12.37
CA LEU A 422 31.66 -20.31 -13.78
C LEU A 422 33.17 -20.12 -13.98
N HIS A 423 33.86 -19.45 -13.06
CA HIS A 423 35.31 -19.33 -13.13
C HIS A 423 36.01 -20.69 -12.98
N ILE A 424 35.58 -21.51 -12.02
CA ILE A 424 36.13 -22.87 -11.82
C ILE A 424 35.87 -23.72 -13.06
N MET A 425 34.62 -23.75 -13.55
CA MET A 425 34.26 -24.52 -14.74
C MET A 425 35.04 -24.10 -15.98
N ALA A 426 35.31 -22.79 -16.12
CA ALA A 426 36.06 -22.27 -17.24
C ALA A 426 37.52 -22.73 -17.23
N GLU A 427 38.14 -22.77 -16.05
CA GLU A 427 39.50 -23.26 -15.85
C GLU A 427 39.59 -24.77 -16.06
N ASP A 428 38.66 -25.54 -15.48
CA ASP A 428 38.62 -26.99 -15.63
C ASP A 428 38.39 -27.39 -17.10
N ALA A 429 37.46 -26.72 -17.80
CA ALA A 429 37.20 -26.98 -19.22
C ALA A 429 38.42 -26.62 -20.09
N GLN A 430 39.14 -25.54 -19.77
CA GLN A 430 40.37 -25.16 -20.49
C GLN A 430 41.50 -26.17 -20.28
N LEU A 431 41.70 -26.63 -19.04
CA LEU A 431 42.71 -27.65 -18.74
C LEU A 431 42.42 -28.96 -19.47
N ARG A 432 41.15 -29.39 -19.48
CA ARG A 432 40.73 -30.59 -20.23
C ARG A 432 40.85 -30.40 -21.74
N ALA A 433 40.47 -29.25 -22.27
CA ALA A 433 40.66 -28.93 -23.69
C ALA A 433 42.15 -28.87 -24.10
N ALA A 434 43.05 -28.50 -23.19
CA ALA A 434 44.50 -28.50 -23.43
C ALA A 434 45.12 -29.91 -23.31
N ALA A 435 44.54 -30.77 -22.46
CA ALA A 435 44.97 -32.16 -22.29
C ALA A 435 44.38 -33.12 -23.34
N ALA A 436 43.28 -32.72 -23.98
CA ALA A 436 42.60 -33.42 -25.05
C ALA A 436 43.55 -33.71 -26.24
N ALA A 437 43.60 -34.96 -26.69
CA ALA A 437 44.33 -35.35 -27.89
C ALA A 437 43.63 -34.86 -29.18
N GLU A 438 44.32 -34.91 -30.32
CA GLU A 438 43.72 -34.62 -31.64
C GLU A 438 42.41 -35.43 -31.82
N GLY A 439 41.26 -34.73 -31.87
CA GLY A 439 39.93 -35.32 -32.04
C GLY A 439 38.90 -35.05 -30.94
N GLU A 440 39.27 -34.45 -29.80
CA GLU A 440 38.31 -34.11 -28.72
C GLU A 440 37.73 -32.68 -28.87
N GLU A 441 37.08 -32.41 -30.00
CA GLU A 441 36.44 -31.11 -30.30
C GLU A 441 35.39 -30.70 -29.26
N ALA A 442 34.79 -31.68 -28.57
CA ALA A 442 33.79 -31.51 -27.52
C ALA A 442 34.29 -30.63 -26.36
N TRP A 443 35.51 -30.86 -25.87
CA TRP A 443 36.09 -30.07 -24.77
C TRP A 443 36.44 -28.64 -25.22
N VAL A 444 36.86 -28.46 -26.47
CA VAL A 444 37.13 -27.13 -27.04
C VAL A 444 35.84 -26.33 -27.18
N LEU A 445 34.75 -26.96 -27.63
CA LEU A 445 33.44 -26.34 -27.71
C LEU A 445 32.90 -25.99 -26.32
N ALA A 446 32.98 -26.91 -25.36
CA ALA A 446 32.56 -26.68 -23.98
C ALA A 446 33.35 -25.52 -23.35
N ALA A 447 34.68 -25.49 -23.50
CA ALA A 447 35.51 -24.39 -23.02
C ALA A 447 35.10 -23.04 -23.61
N LYS A 448 34.80 -22.97 -24.92
CA LYS A 448 34.29 -21.74 -25.56
C LYS A 448 32.95 -21.31 -24.96
N THR A 449 32.00 -22.23 -24.81
CA THR A 449 30.67 -21.95 -24.24
C THR A 449 30.76 -21.45 -22.80
N VAL A 450 31.58 -22.10 -21.96
CA VAL A 450 31.79 -21.69 -20.57
C VAL A 450 32.47 -20.32 -20.49
N GLN A 451 33.45 -20.02 -21.35
CA GLN A 451 34.07 -18.68 -21.42
C GLN A 451 33.09 -17.60 -21.86
N GLN A 452 32.21 -17.89 -22.82
CA GLN A 452 31.16 -16.98 -23.23
C GLN A 452 30.17 -16.72 -22.08
N ALA A 453 29.70 -17.78 -21.42
CA ALA A 453 28.83 -17.68 -20.24
C ALA A 453 29.49 -16.86 -19.12
N LYS A 454 30.78 -17.08 -18.87
CA LYS A 454 31.59 -16.32 -17.91
C LYS A 454 31.64 -14.83 -18.25
N ALA A 455 31.97 -14.48 -19.50
CA ALA A 455 32.07 -13.10 -19.95
C ALA A 455 30.72 -12.37 -19.82
N GLN A 456 29.63 -13.01 -20.25
CA GLN A 456 28.28 -12.45 -20.14
C GLN A 456 27.84 -12.27 -18.69
N THR A 457 28.15 -13.26 -17.83
CA THR A 457 27.84 -13.21 -16.40
C THR A 457 28.63 -12.12 -15.69
N GLN A 458 29.88 -11.89 -16.08
CA GLN A 458 30.71 -10.80 -15.53
C GLN A 458 30.13 -9.41 -15.86
N VAL A 459 29.59 -9.23 -17.06
CA VAL A 459 28.88 -7.99 -17.44
C VAL A 459 27.63 -7.81 -16.59
N ILE A 460 26.85 -8.87 -16.40
CA ILE A 460 25.63 -8.82 -15.57
C ILE A 460 25.96 -8.50 -14.12
N LEU A 461 27.02 -9.09 -13.55
CA LEU A 461 27.45 -8.83 -12.17
C LEU A 461 27.77 -7.33 -11.94
N ARG A 462 28.36 -6.66 -12.94
CA ARG A 462 28.60 -5.20 -12.87
C ARG A 462 27.28 -4.42 -12.86
N PHE A 463 26.30 -4.82 -13.67
CA PHE A 463 24.98 -4.19 -13.64
C PHE A 463 24.26 -4.42 -12.32
N LEU A 464 24.38 -5.62 -11.75
CA LEU A 464 23.78 -5.95 -10.45
C LEU A 464 24.32 -5.07 -9.33
N GLY A 465 25.64 -4.79 -9.31
CA GLY A 465 26.26 -3.93 -8.30
C GLY A 465 25.77 -2.47 -8.31
N GLY A 466 25.25 -1.98 -9.44
CA GLY A 466 24.61 -0.66 -9.55
C GLY A 466 23.09 -0.69 -9.46
N GLU A 467 22.47 -1.88 -9.44
CA GLU A 467 21.03 -2.01 -9.51
C GLU A 467 20.41 -1.74 -8.14
N ARG A 468 19.43 -0.83 -8.13
CA ARG A 468 18.69 -0.53 -6.92
C ARG A 468 17.36 -1.30 -6.90
N ARG A 469 16.83 -1.77 -8.02
CA ARG A 469 15.48 -2.33 -8.10
C ARG A 469 15.51 -3.87 -7.93
N PRO A 470 14.90 -4.44 -6.87
CA PRO A 470 14.96 -5.89 -6.60
C PRO A 470 14.45 -6.75 -7.76
N VAL A 471 13.34 -6.36 -8.40
CA VAL A 471 12.77 -7.10 -9.54
C VAL A 471 13.75 -7.21 -10.71
N ARG A 472 14.48 -6.13 -11.01
CA ARG A 472 15.47 -6.11 -12.09
C ARG A 472 16.72 -6.90 -11.72
N ALA A 473 17.15 -6.79 -10.46
CA ALA A 473 18.24 -7.61 -9.92
C ALA A 473 17.92 -9.12 -9.97
N LEU A 474 16.68 -9.50 -9.65
CA LEU A 474 16.21 -10.88 -9.76
C LEU A 474 16.20 -11.37 -11.22
N ALA A 475 15.78 -10.53 -12.17
CA ALA A 475 15.84 -10.87 -13.60
C ALA A 475 17.28 -11.11 -14.08
N TYR A 476 18.23 -10.27 -13.63
CA TYR A 476 19.66 -10.48 -13.86
C TYR A 476 20.15 -11.80 -13.27
N LEU A 477 19.77 -12.10 -12.03
CA LEU A 477 20.13 -13.34 -11.36
C LEU A 477 19.59 -14.57 -12.11
N HIS A 478 18.34 -14.55 -12.59
CA HIS A 478 17.81 -15.62 -13.43
C HIS A 478 18.60 -15.82 -14.72
N LYS A 479 19.04 -14.73 -15.35
CA LYS A 479 19.90 -14.79 -16.55
C LYS A 479 21.27 -15.40 -16.21
N MET A 480 21.86 -15.07 -15.06
CA MET A 480 23.10 -15.70 -14.59
C MET A 480 22.90 -17.20 -14.32
N ARG A 481 21.82 -17.60 -13.63
CA ARG A 481 21.46 -19.01 -13.41
C ARG A 481 21.30 -19.77 -14.72
N HIS A 482 20.72 -19.15 -15.76
CA HIS A 482 20.63 -19.73 -17.09
C HIS A 482 22.02 -19.97 -17.71
N PHE A 483 22.91 -18.98 -17.65
CA PHE A 483 24.28 -19.15 -18.17
C PHE A 483 25.07 -20.21 -17.42
N CYS A 484 24.93 -20.31 -16.11
CA CYS A 484 25.53 -21.41 -15.33
C CYS A 484 24.99 -22.77 -15.78
N ARG A 485 23.67 -22.93 -15.92
CA ARG A 485 23.08 -24.19 -16.40
C ARG A 485 23.55 -24.57 -17.81
N SER A 486 23.59 -23.61 -18.73
CA SER A 486 24.08 -23.83 -20.09
C SER A 486 25.56 -24.24 -20.11
N ALA A 487 26.39 -23.62 -19.25
CA ALA A 487 27.77 -24.03 -19.05
C ALA A 487 27.88 -25.46 -18.50
N GLU A 488 27.03 -25.83 -17.54
CA GLU A 488 27.01 -27.17 -16.92
C GLU A 488 26.59 -28.25 -17.92
N GLU A 489 25.58 -27.96 -18.71
CA GLU A 489 25.12 -28.82 -19.81
C GLU A 489 26.23 -29.02 -20.85
N ALA A 490 26.95 -27.96 -21.21
CA ALA A 490 28.08 -28.06 -22.14
C ALA A 490 29.23 -28.92 -21.59
N THR A 491 29.60 -28.72 -20.31
CA THR A 491 30.66 -29.53 -19.68
C THR A 491 30.25 -30.99 -19.52
N THR A 492 28.99 -31.26 -19.13
CA THR A 492 28.50 -32.63 -18.97
C THR A 492 28.30 -33.34 -20.31
N ALA A 493 27.96 -32.62 -21.38
CA ALA A 493 27.94 -33.15 -22.74
C ALA A 493 29.35 -33.58 -23.20
N ALA A 494 30.36 -32.71 -23.00
CA ALA A 494 31.74 -33.05 -23.31
C ALA A 494 32.28 -34.24 -22.49
N GLU A 495 31.89 -34.34 -21.21
CA GLU A 495 32.21 -35.52 -20.37
C GLU A 495 31.60 -36.81 -20.93
N ARG A 496 30.33 -36.77 -21.36
CA ARG A 496 29.66 -37.94 -21.95
C ARG A 496 30.28 -38.36 -23.27
N GLU A 497 30.58 -37.40 -24.14
CA GLU A 497 31.20 -37.68 -25.44
C GLU A 497 32.62 -38.25 -25.29
N THR A 498 33.42 -37.70 -24.36
CA THR A 498 34.76 -38.24 -24.08
C THR A 498 34.74 -39.58 -23.35
N ALA A 499 33.76 -39.81 -22.47
CA ALA A 499 33.55 -41.12 -21.87
C ALA A 499 33.18 -42.17 -22.92
N ALA A 500 32.26 -41.86 -23.84
CA ALA A 500 31.87 -42.74 -24.93
C ALA A 500 33.05 -43.05 -25.87
N ALA A 501 33.81 -42.03 -26.28
CA ALA A 501 35.01 -42.23 -27.10
C ALA A 501 36.10 -43.04 -26.37
N ALA A 502 36.22 -42.90 -25.04
CA ALA A 502 37.13 -43.71 -24.24
C ALA A 502 36.67 -45.16 -24.12
N GLU A 503 35.36 -45.41 -23.96
CA GLU A 503 34.78 -46.76 -23.98
C GLU A 503 35.03 -47.44 -25.34
N GLU A 504 34.74 -46.77 -26.46
CA GLU A 504 35.01 -47.30 -27.81
C GLU A 504 36.51 -47.62 -28.03
N ARG A 505 37.41 -46.73 -27.57
CA ARG A 505 38.85 -46.97 -27.62
C ARG A 505 39.28 -48.13 -26.72
N ASN A 506 38.66 -48.28 -25.54
CA ASN A 506 38.94 -49.39 -24.63
C ASN A 506 38.40 -50.73 -25.15
N GLU A 507 37.27 -50.74 -25.86
CA GLU A 507 36.75 -51.93 -26.54
C GLU A 507 37.65 -52.34 -27.72
N ALA A 508 38.05 -51.38 -28.55
CA ALA A 508 39.01 -51.62 -29.63
C ALA A 508 40.40 -52.05 -29.10
N ALA A 509 40.82 -51.50 -27.96
CA ALA A 509 42.06 -51.88 -27.28
C ALA A 509 41.93 -53.20 -26.52
N ALA A 510 40.75 -53.61 -26.04
CA ALA A 510 40.53 -54.89 -25.37
C ALA A 510 40.75 -56.07 -26.33
N GLU A 511 40.47 -55.91 -27.63
CA GLU A 511 40.85 -56.86 -28.67
C GLU A 511 42.39 -56.97 -28.84
N THR A 512 43.15 -55.94 -28.46
CA THR A 512 44.62 -55.91 -28.54
C THR A 512 45.34 -56.14 -27.20
N GLN A 513 44.69 -55.93 -26.05
CA GLN A 513 45.27 -55.93 -24.70
C GLN A 513 45.20 -57.28 -23.97
N ALA A 514 44.65 -58.33 -24.57
CA ALA A 514 44.78 -59.70 -24.07
C ALA A 514 46.25 -60.18 -23.94
N LYS A 515 47.25 -59.39 -24.38
CA LYS A 515 48.69 -59.70 -24.28
C LYS A 515 49.53 -58.77 -23.40
N MET A 516 48.99 -57.70 -22.80
CA MET A 516 49.80 -56.70 -22.04
C MET A 516 49.23 -56.34 -20.65
N GLN A 517 48.38 -57.19 -20.07
CA GLN A 517 47.86 -57.00 -18.71
C GLN A 517 48.92 -57.34 -17.65
N GLN A 518 49.87 -56.43 -17.39
CA GLN A 518 50.52 -56.36 -16.06
C GLN A 518 51.29 -55.07 -15.72
N GLN A 519 51.30 -54.02 -16.56
CA GLN A 519 52.20 -52.87 -16.31
C GLN A 519 51.59 -51.46 -16.23
N GLN A 520 50.27 -51.28 -16.24
CA GLN A 520 49.68 -49.92 -16.22
C GLN A 520 48.53 -49.71 -15.21
N GLN A 521 48.63 -50.31 -14.02
CA GLN A 521 47.89 -49.82 -12.84
C GLN A 521 48.70 -48.70 -12.18
N GLY A 522 48.57 -47.48 -12.69
CA GLY A 522 49.29 -46.33 -12.13
C GLY A 522 49.23 -45.06 -12.96
N LYS A 523 48.26 -44.91 -13.88
CA LYS A 523 47.96 -43.59 -14.45
C LYS A 523 47.23 -42.78 -13.39
N SER A 524 48.02 -42.07 -12.59
CA SER A 524 47.57 -40.99 -11.72
C SER A 524 46.72 -40.01 -12.52
N GLU A 525 45.63 -39.52 -11.92
CA GLU A 525 44.86 -38.39 -12.44
C GLU A 525 45.82 -37.27 -12.90
N PRO A 526 45.48 -36.52 -13.97
CA PRO A 526 46.30 -35.42 -14.44
C PRO A 526 46.54 -34.44 -13.27
N GLU A 527 47.79 -34.34 -12.82
CA GLU A 527 48.17 -33.44 -11.74
C GLU A 527 47.91 -31.99 -12.18
N ILE A 528 47.06 -31.28 -11.43
CA ILE A 528 46.76 -29.88 -11.70
C ILE A 528 48.04 -29.07 -11.44
N PRO A 529 48.45 -28.12 -12.30
CA PRO A 529 49.62 -27.31 -12.03
C PRO A 529 49.55 -26.59 -10.67
N ILE A 530 50.66 -26.56 -9.93
CA ILE A 530 50.76 -25.90 -8.60
C ILE A 530 50.29 -24.44 -8.68
N GLU A 531 50.62 -23.73 -9.76
CA GLU A 531 50.22 -22.34 -10.00
C GLU A 531 48.70 -22.19 -10.10
N THR A 532 48.01 -23.12 -10.77
CA THR A 532 46.55 -23.14 -10.85
C THR A 532 45.92 -23.34 -9.48
N LEU A 533 46.50 -24.21 -8.64
CA LEU A 533 46.01 -24.43 -7.27
C LEU A 533 46.22 -23.20 -6.38
N ARG A 534 47.33 -22.47 -6.54
CA ARG A 534 47.57 -21.19 -5.84
C ARG A 534 46.54 -20.14 -6.23
N PHE A 535 46.31 -19.98 -7.53
CA PHE A 535 45.34 -19.02 -8.04
C PHE A 535 43.91 -19.38 -7.59
N ARG A 536 43.56 -20.67 -7.57
CA ARG A 536 42.28 -21.15 -7.02
C ARG A 536 42.14 -20.78 -5.54
N ALA A 537 43.15 -21.06 -4.71
CA ALA A 537 43.13 -20.71 -3.29
C ALA A 537 42.93 -19.19 -3.06
N GLN A 538 43.64 -18.35 -3.82
CA GLN A 538 43.47 -16.89 -3.77
C GLN A 538 42.07 -16.45 -4.18
N ARG A 539 41.47 -17.08 -5.20
CA ARG A 539 40.09 -16.78 -5.61
C ARG A 539 39.07 -17.21 -4.57
N GLU A 540 39.21 -18.40 -3.98
CA GLU A 540 38.33 -18.85 -2.88
C GLU A 540 38.34 -17.82 -1.74
N ALA A 541 39.52 -17.35 -1.34
CA ALA A 541 39.68 -16.30 -0.32
C ALA A 541 39.06 -14.95 -0.74
N ALA A 542 39.25 -14.52 -1.99
CA ALA A 542 38.67 -13.28 -2.50
C ALA A 542 37.14 -13.32 -2.56
N THR A 543 36.54 -14.45 -2.96
CA THR A 543 35.08 -14.64 -2.94
C THR A 543 34.56 -14.65 -1.50
N ALA A 544 35.25 -15.32 -0.57
CA ALA A 544 34.91 -15.29 0.85
C ALA A 544 34.95 -13.86 1.43
N ALA A 545 35.95 -13.06 1.07
CA ALA A 545 36.06 -11.66 1.49
C ALA A 545 34.87 -10.82 0.99
N LYS A 546 34.45 -11.00 -0.27
CA LYS A 546 33.27 -10.31 -0.84
C LYS A 546 31.98 -10.66 -0.09
N HIS A 547 31.76 -11.94 0.23
CA HIS A 547 30.60 -12.35 1.03
C HIS A 547 30.60 -11.69 2.42
N ALA A 548 31.77 -11.62 3.08
CA ALA A 548 31.90 -10.95 4.36
C ALA A 548 31.66 -9.42 4.27
N GLU A 549 32.06 -8.77 3.18
CA GLU A 549 31.81 -7.35 2.93
C GLU A 549 30.30 -7.06 2.78
N VAL A 550 29.57 -7.87 2.02
CA VAL A 550 28.10 -7.75 1.87
C VAL A 550 27.41 -7.93 3.23
N VAL A 551 27.85 -8.90 4.03
CA VAL A 551 27.33 -9.11 5.39
C VAL A 551 27.58 -7.88 6.29
N ASN A 552 28.75 -7.27 6.21
CA ASN A 552 29.08 -6.09 7.00
C ASN A 552 28.19 -4.88 6.63
N MET A 553 27.95 -4.66 5.32
CA MET A 553 27.02 -3.63 4.84
C MET A 553 25.61 -3.84 5.41
N LEU A 554 25.13 -5.08 5.42
CA LEU A 554 23.80 -5.40 5.96
C LEU A 554 23.71 -5.19 7.47
N LEU A 555 24.78 -5.48 8.22
CA LEU A 555 24.82 -5.22 9.65
C LEU A 555 24.73 -3.72 9.96
N SER A 556 25.47 -2.87 9.25
CA SER A 556 25.37 -1.42 9.46
C SER A 556 23.93 -0.92 9.25
N ARG A 557 23.19 -1.50 8.29
CA ARG A 557 21.78 -1.19 8.09
C ARG A 557 20.86 -1.74 9.18
N LEU A 558 21.17 -2.93 9.69
CA LEU A 558 20.45 -3.49 10.83
C LEU A 558 20.60 -2.56 12.06
N GLU A 559 21.82 -2.09 12.33
CA GLU A 559 22.11 -1.15 13.42
C GLU A 559 21.32 0.17 13.26
N GLU A 560 21.27 0.76 12.05
CA GLU A 560 20.42 1.94 11.78
C GLU A 560 18.93 1.69 12.09
N ILE A 561 18.40 0.52 11.72
CA ILE A 561 17.00 0.14 11.99
C ILE A 561 16.78 -0.04 13.49
N GLU A 562 17.74 -0.65 14.19
CA GLU A 562 17.69 -0.85 15.64
C GLU A 562 17.70 0.48 16.38
N GLU A 563 18.55 1.43 16.01
CA GLU A 563 18.58 2.77 16.60
C GLU A 563 17.21 3.45 16.50
N VAL A 564 16.58 3.42 15.33
CA VAL A 564 15.23 3.97 15.13
C VAL A 564 14.18 3.25 15.98
N THR A 565 14.33 1.94 16.17
CA THR A 565 13.39 1.12 16.94
C THR A 565 13.53 1.38 18.44
N ILE A 566 14.77 1.47 18.94
CA ILE A 566 15.11 1.78 20.33
C ILE A 566 14.58 3.16 20.71
N LEU A 567 14.76 4.16 19.84
CA LEU A 567 14.27 5.53 20.06
C LEU A 567 12.74 5.63 20.15
N ARG A 568 12.00 4.71 19.51
CA ARG A 568 10.53 4.73 19.49
C ARG A 568 9.89 4.10 20.73
N SER A 569 10.51 3.09 21.33
CA SER A 569 9.93 2.39 22.48
C SER A 569 10.98 1.59 23.27
N PRO A 570 11.76 2.23 24.16
CA PRO A 570 12.81 1.56 24.93
C PRO A 570 12.26 0.48 25.88
N GLU A 571 11.01 0.60 26.32
CA GLU A 571 10.38 -0.32 27.28
C GLU A 571 9.67 -1.54 26.63
N GLU A 572 9.53 -1.58 25.30
CA GLU A 572 8.75 -2.61 24.59
C GLU A 572 9.53 -3.36 23.49
N GLN A 573 10.83 -3.61 23.66
CA GLN A 573 11.58 -4.36 22.67
C GLN A 573 10.99 -5.77 22.46
N HIS A 574 10.64 -6.08 21.21
CA HIS A 574 10.11 -7.39 20.83
C HIS A 574 11.20 -8.45 20.95
N PHE A 575 11.01 -9.46 21.81
CA PHE A 575 12.02 -10.49 22.09
C PHE A 575 12.57 -11.16 20.82
N GLN A 576 11.71 -11.45 19.83
CA GLN A 576 12.17 -12.05 18.57
C GLN A 576 13.03 -11.10 17.71
N LEU A 577 12.83 -9.78 17.79
CA LEU A 577 13.69 -8.80 17.11
C LEU A 577 15.09 -8.86 17.71
N ALA A 578 15.21 -8.67 19.03
CA ALA A 578 16.47 -8.74 19.74
C ALA A 578 17.20 -10.08 19.51
N ARG A 579 16.46 -11.20 19.50
CA ARG A 579 17.03 -12.52 19.21
C ARG A 579 17.58 -12.61 17.78
N SER A 580 16.81 -12.19 16.77
CA SER A 580 17.24 -12.27 15.36
C SER A 580 18.44 -11.37 15.07
N SER A 581 18.49 -10.19 15.69
CA SER A 581 19.65 -9.29 15.68
C SER A 581 20.89 -9.92 16.30
N ALA A 582 20.78 -10.44 17.53
CA ALA A 582 21.91 -11.05 18.22
C ALA A 582 22.50 -12.23 17.43
N VAL A 583 21.64 -13.06 16.82
CA VAL A 583 22.06 -14.16 15.94
C VAL A 583 22.75 -13.61 14.67
N ALA A 584 22.22 -12.56 14.04
CA ALA A 584 22.84 -11.94 12.88
C ALA A 584 24.26 -11.41 13.20
N HIS A 585 24.44 -10.72 14.34
CA HIS A 585 25.76 -10.26 14.77
C HIS A 585 26.73 -11.42 15.08
N GLN A 586 26.25 -12.51 15.69
CA GLN A 586 27.08 -13.69 15.96
C GLN A 586 27.53 -14.37 14.65
N LEU A 587 26.60 -14.58 13.72
CA LEU A 587 26.90 -15.20 12.43
C LEU A 587 27.81 -14.32 11.57
N ALA A 588 27.66 -13.00 11.61
CA ALA A 588 28.57 -12.09 10.92
C ALA A 588 29.99 -12.14 11.48
N LYS A 589 30.14 -12.26 12.82
CA LYS A 589 31.46 -12.48 13.44
C LYS A 589 32.10 -13.79 12.98
N LEU A 590 31.31 -14.86 12.85
CA LEU A 590 31.78 -16.14 12.31
C LEU A 590 32.18 -16.01 10.83
N THR A 591 31.36 -15.33 10.03
CA THR A 591 31.62 -15.05 8.61
C THR A 591 32.95 -14.31 8.44
N ALA A 592 33.18 -13.25 9.22
CA ALA A 592 34.42 -12.48 9.17
C ALA A 592 35.64 -13.30 9.60
N LYS A 593 35.50 -14.18 10.61
CA LYS A 593 36.59 -15.08 11.04
C LYS A 593 36.92 -16.12 9.98
N ALA A 594 35.91 -16.75 9.38
CA ALA A 594 36.10 -17.75 8.33
C ALA A 594 36.70 -17.14 7.06
N ALA A 595 36.30 -15.91 6.68
CA ALA A 595 36.91 -15.19 5.57
C ALA A 595 38.40 -14.86 5.82
N LYS A 596 38.75 -14.44 7.05
CA LYS A 596 40.16 -14.24 7.44
C LYS A 596 40.95 -15.54 7.43
N ALA A 597 40.35 -16.65 7.87
CA ALA A 597 40.98 -17.96 7.82
C ALA A 597 41.20 -18.45 6.37
N ALA A 598 40.26 -18.17 5.46
CA ALA A 598 40.40 -18.47 4.04
C ALA A 598 41.57 -17.69 3.42
N ALA A 599 41.71 -16.40 3.75
CA ALA A 599 42.84 -15.58 3.34
C ALA A 599 44.18 -16.13 3.86
N ALA A 600 44.27 -16.49 5.15
CA ALA A 600 45.47 -17.11 5.72
C ALA A 600 45.80 -18.47 5.07
N ALA A 601 44.80 -19.26 4.70
CA ALA A 601 45.00 -20.50 3.96
C ALA A 601 45.59 -20.22 2.55
N ALA A 602 45.06 -19.23 1.84
CA ALA A 602 45.59 -18.81 0.54
C ALA A 602 47.04 -18.30 0.61
N GLU A 603 47.37 -17.48 1.61
CA GLU A 603 48.74 -17.02 1.86
C GLU A 603 49.68 -18.19 2.15
N SER A 604 49.25 -19.18 2.93
CA SER A 604 50.08 -20.36 3.23
C SER A 604 50.39 -21.21 1.99
N VAL A 605 49.50 -21.20 1.00
CA VAL A 605 49.65 -21.91 -0.28
C VAL A 605 50.64 -21.19 -1.20
N GLU A 606 50.70 -19.86 -1.14
CA GLU A 606 51.62 -19.04 -1.93
C GLU A 606 53.10 -19.35 -1.62
N PHE A 607 53.43 -19.57 -0.35
CA PHE A 607 54.79 -19.87 0.10
C PHE A 607 55.16 -21.35 0.08
N SER A 608 54.23 -22.25 -0.22
CA SER A 608 54.47 -23.69 -0.22
C SER A 608 54.96 -24.20 -1.58
N GLY A 609 56.07 -24.93 -1.59
CA GLY A 609 56.61 -25.61 -2.79
C GLY A 609 56.14 -27.06 -2.97
N ARG A 610 55.43 -27.64 -1.99
CA ARG A 610 54.99 -29.05 -2.03
C ARG A 610 53.57 -29.15 -2.57
N TYR A 611 53.39 -29.89 -3.67
CA TYR A 611 52.09 -30.10 -4.32
C TYR A 611 50.99 -30.51 -3.33
N GLY A 612 51.21 -31.56 -2.53
CA GLY A 612 50.20 -32.03 -1.57
C GLY A 612 49.82 -31.01 -0.50
N ALA A 613 50.75 -30.14 -0.09
CA ALA A 613 50.45 -29.06 0.87
C ALA A 613 49.66 -27.92 0.20
N VAL A 614 49.99 -27.59 -1.07
CA VAL A 614 49.25 -26.61 -1.88
C VAL A 614 47.82 -27.08 -2.16
N GLN A 615 47.65 -28.34 -2.54
CA GLN A 615 46.35 -28.96 -2.77
C GLN A 615 45.50 -28.99 -1.49
N ALA A 616 46.09 -29.38 -0.36
CA ALA A 616 45.40 -29.37 0.93
C ALA A 616 44.99 -27.95 1.36
N GLY A 617 45.85 -26.95 1.14
CA GLY A 617 45.54 -25.55 1.45
C GLY A 617 44.45 -24.97 0.54
N ALA A 618 44.47 -25.27 -0.76
CA ALA A 618 43.42 -24.88 -1.70
C ALA A 618 42.06 -25.50 -1.33
N LYS A 619 42.06 -26.79 -0.96
CA LYS A 619 40.85 -27.47 -0.47
C LYS A 619 40.31 -26.84 0.80
N ARG A 620 41.19 -26.49 1.76
CA ARG A 620 40.81 -25.81 2.99
C ARG A 620 40.22 -24.41 2.72
N ALA A 621 40.79 -23.66 1.77
CA ALA A 621 40.27 -22.35 1.38
C ALA A 621 38.86 -22.48 0.77
N GLU A 622 38.62 -23.52 -0.04
CA GLU A 622 37.31 -23.83 -0.60
C GLU A 622 36.28 -24.20 0.47
N GLU A 623 36.64 -25.07 1.43
CA GLU A 623 35.79 -25.44 2.57
C GLU A 623 35.39 -24.19 3.39
N LEU A 624 36.36 -23.33 3.70
CA LEU A 624 36.10 -22.08 4.45
C LEU A 624 35.24 -21.09 3.66
N ARG A 625 35.40 -21.00 2.32
CA ARG A 625 34.52 -20.15 1.50
C ARG A 625 33.09 -20.65 1.50
N ARG A 626 32.86 -21.98 1.44
CA ARG A 626 31.51 -22.57 1.57
C ARG A 626 30.89 -22.24 2.92
N GLU A 627 31.65 -22.39 4.01
CA GLU A 627 31.20 -21.97 5.35
C GLU A 627 30.84 -20.48 5.41
N VAL A 628 31.64 -19.61 4.79
CA VAL A 628 31.36 -18.18 4.67
C VAL A 628 30.08 -17.91 3.90
N PHE A 629 29.85 -18.60 2.78
CA PHE A 629 28.63 -18.47 1.98
C PHE A 629 27.39 -18.91 2.78
N ASP A 630 27.46 -20.04 3.47
CA ASP A 630 26.36 -20.56 4.31
C ASP A 630 26.06 -19.61 5.47
N CYS A 631 27.10 -19.09 6.13
CA CYS A 631 26.96 -18.11 7.20
C CYS A 631 26.38 -16.78 6.68
N ALA A 632 26.87 -16.27 5.54
CA ALA A 632 26.37 -15.05 4.93
C ALA A 632 24.89 -15.18 4.53
N SER A 633 24.52 -16.31 3.90
CA SER A 633 23.13 -16.64 3.56
C SER A 633 22.26 -16.77 4.82
N ALA A 634 22.80 -17.31 5.92
CA ALA A 634 22.12 -17.34 7.20
C ALA A 634 21.93 -15.94 7.81
N VAL A 635 22.93 -15.05 7.73
CA VAL A 635 22.81 -13.65 8.18
C VAL A 635 21.71 -12.92 7.38
N VAL A 636 21.73 -13.02 6.05
CA VAL A 636 20.70 -12.43 5.18
C VAL A 636 19.31 -12.89 5.61
N ARG A 637 19.13 -14.21 5.84
CA ARG A 637 17.86 -14.75 6.35
C ARG A 637 17.50 -14.21 7.73
N CYS A 638 18.44 -14.12 8.66
CA CYS A 638 18.19 -13.54 9.99
C CYS A 638 17.75 -12.07 9.91
N ILE A 639 18.38 -11.26 9.06
CA ILE A 639 18.04 -9.85 8.84
C ILE A 639 16.69 -9.74 8.12
N ALA A 640 16.40 -10.60 7.14
CA ALA A 640 15.09 -10.66 6.49
C ALA A 640 13.98 -10.99 7.51
N VAL A 641 14.23 -11.95 8.40
CA VAL A 641 13.32 -12.32 9.49
C VAL A 641 13.17 -11.18 10.50
N HIS A 642 14.25 -10.48 10.84
CA HIS A 642 14.21 -9.28 11.68
C HIS A 642 13.31 -8.21 11.07
N GLY A 643 13.53 -7.90 9.78
CA GLY A 643 12.71 -6.96 9.01
C GLY A 643 11.24 -7.37 9.01
N ALA A 644 10.93 -8.64 8.75
CA ALA A 644 9.56 -9.15 8.78
C ALA A 644 8.91 -9.02 10.17
N TRP A 645 9.63 -9.35 11.24
CA TRP A 645 9.15 -9.13 12.60
C TRP A 645 8.89 -7.66 12.91
N PHE A 646 9.75 -6.76 12.42
CA PHE A 646 9.60 -5.32 12.63
C PHE A 646 8.35 -4.78 11.91
N GLN A 647 8.14 -5.22 10.68
CA GLN A 647 6.93 -4.89 9.90
C GLN A 647 5.67 -5.42 10.60
N LEU A 648 5.72 -6.65 11.11
CA LEU A 648 4.61 -7.29 11.83
C LEU A 648 4.30 -6.57 13.14
N ASP A 649 5.29 -6.27 13.97
CA ASP A 649 5.07 -5.58 15.23
C ASP A 649 4.46 -4.19 14.99
N ASN A 650 4.98 -3.43 14.02
CA ASN A 650 4.42 -2.14 13.64
C ASN A 650 2.96 -2.26 13.14
N ALA A 651 2.67 -3.25 12.31
CA ALA A 651 1.31 -3.52 11.82
C ALA A 651 0.35 -3.87 12.97
N VAL A 652 0.78 -4.72 13.91
CA VAL A 652 0.00 -5.13 15.08
C VAL A 652 -0.25 -3.94 16.01
N GLN A 653 0.78 -3.18 16.37
CA GLN A 653 0.66 -2.01 17.25
C GLN A 653 -0.28 -0.97 16.65
N THR A 654 -0.12 -0.67 15.36
CA THR A 654 -1.01 0.25 14.63
C THR A 654 -2.45 -0.25 14.62
N SER A 655 -2.67 -1.55 14.48
CA SER A 655 -4.01 -2.15 14.49
C SER A 655 -4.67 -2.07 15.85
N ILE A 656 -3.91 -2.34 16.93
CA ILE A 656 -4.41 -2.29 18.31
C ILE A 656 -4.85 -0.88 18.68
N VAL A 657 -4.02 0.13 18.39
CA VAL A 657 -4.35 1.54 18.66
C VAL A 657 -5.63 1.95 17.91
N LYS A 658 -5.73 1.59 16.63
CA LYS A 658 -6.94 1.86 15.82
C LYS A 658 -8.18 1.15 16.36
N LEU A 659 -8.03 -0.09 16.80
CA LEU A 659 -9.12 -0.86 17.41
C LEU A 659 -9.62 -0.20 18.70
N GLN A 660 -8.70 0.22 19.58
CA GLN A 660 -9.03 0.91 20.82
C GLN A 660 -9.76 2.22 20.54
N GLN A 661 -9.21 3.08 19.69
CA GLN A 661 -9.83 4.34 19.26
C GLN A 661 -11.20 4.12 18.61
N GLY A 662 -11.34 3.06 17.80
CA GLY A 662 -12.61 2.71 17.16
C GLY A 662 -13.68 2.32 18.16
N VAL A 663 -13.34 1.53 19.17
CA VAL A 663 -14.29 1.11 20.21
C VAL A 663 -14.61 2.22 21.20
N GLU A 664 -13.64 3.05 21.57
CA GLU A 664 -13.87 4.25 22.38
C GLU A 664 -14.80 5.24 21.66
N ALA A 665 -14.64 5.43 20.35
CA ALA A 665 -15.56 6.26 19.60
C ALA A 665 -16.99 5.66 19.55
N LEU A 666 -17.11 4.35 19.33
CA LEU A 666 -18.40 3.65 19.33
C LEU A 666 -19.11 3.69 20.71
N SER A 667 -18.34 3.67 21.81
CA SER A 667 -18.91 3.74 23.16
C SER A 667 -19.53 5.12 23.42
N LEU A 668 -18.93 6.18 22.87
CA LEU A 668 -19.42 7.55 22.96
C LEU A 668 -20.63 7.80 22.06
N THR A 669 -20.67 7.23 20.84
CA THR A 669 -21.76 7.47 19.88
C THR A 669 -23.01 6.62 20.14
N SER A 670 -22.86 5.40 20.66
CA SER A 670 -23.97 4.48 20.85
C SER A 670 -23.79 3.56 22.08
N PRO A 671 -23.89 4.09 23.31
CA PRO A 671 -23.59 3.36 24.55
C PRO A 671 -24.51 2.15 24.83
N LYS A 672 -25.67 2.06 24.16
CA LYS A 672 -26.65 0.95 24.32
C LYS A 672 -26.89 0.12 23.05
N GLY A 673 -26.09 0.33 21.99
CA GLY A 673 -26.31 -0.31 20.71
C GLY A 673 -25.78 -1.75 20.63
N SER A 674 -26.51 -2.63 19.92
CA SER A 674 -26.04 -3.98 19.55
C SER A 674 -24.73 -3.96 18.75
N GLN A 675 -24.44 -2.84 18.09
CA GLN A 675 -23.23 -2.63 17.30
C GLN A 675 -22.00 -2.32 18.17
N HIS A 676 -22.15 -1.55 19.26
CA HIS A 676 -21.10 -1.39 20.28
C HIS A 676 -20.79 -2.74 20.95
N GLN A 677 -21.81 -3.51 21.35
CA GLN A 677 -21.62 -4.86 21.89
C GLN A 677 -20.91 -5.78 20.89
N ARG A 678 -21.27 -5.70 19.61
CA ARG A 678 -20.59 -6.46 18.54
C ARG A 678 -19.13 -6.03 18.36
N ALA A 679 -18.82 -4.74 18.42
CA ALA A 679 -17.45 -4.25 18.32
C ALA A 679 -16.60 -4.64 19.55
N VAL A 680 -17.16 -4.56 20.75
CA VAL A 680 -16.52 -5.04 21.99
C VAL A 680 -16.33 -6.56 21.95
N GLN A 681 -17.28 -7.32 21.39
CA GLN A 681 -17.13 -8.76 21.21
C GLN A 681 -16.02 -9.07 20.20
N LEU A 682 -15.95 -8.38 19.06
CA LEU A 682 -14.86 -8.53 18.09
C LEU A 682 -13.50 -8.15 18.69
N LEU A 683 -13.46 -7.15 19.58
CA LEU A 683 -12.27 -6.80 20.36
C LEU A 683 -11.90 -7.89 21.36
N ARG A 684 -12.88 -8.49 22.05
CA ARG A 684 -12.66 -9.57 23.02
C ARG A 684 -12.24 -10.86 22.33
N ASP A 685 -12.84 -11.21 21.20
CA ASP A 685 -12.45 -12.34 20.36
C ASP A 685 -11.08 -12.08 19.73
N GLY A 686 -10.82 -10.83 19.33
CA GLY A 686 -9.51 -10.35 18.92
C GLY A 686 -8.47 -10.50 20.02
N ASN A 687 -8.75 -10.03 21.24
CA ASN A 687 -7.92 -10.11 22.46
C ASN A 687 -7.75 -11.52 23.01
N ALA A 688 -8.78 -12.38 22.92
CA ALA A 688 -8.70 -13.78 23.30
C ALA A 688 -7.79 -14.56 22.35
N ASN A 689 -7.73 -14.16 21.08
CA ASN A 689 -6.73 -14.62 20.12
C ASN A 689 -5.38 -13.90 20.28
N LEU A 690 -5.39 -12.63 20.72
CA LEU A 690 -4.24 -11.80 21.08
C LEU A 690 -3.70 -12.21 22.45
N THR A 691 -3.03 -13.34 22.46
CA THR A 691 -1.95 -13.55 23.40
C THR A 691 -0.79 -12.62 23.00
N ARG A 692 -0.92 -11.30 23.21
CA ARG A 692 0.12 -10.28 22.93
C ARG A 692 1.47 -10.71 23.52
N ARG A 693 1.44 -11.41 24.67
CA ARG A 693 2.59 -12.12 25.25
C ARG A 693 3.10 -13.27 24.39
N ARG A 694 2.28 -14.22 23.93
CA ARG A 694 2.74 -15.34 23.07
C ARG A 694 3.18 -14.87 21.68
N PHE A 695 2.56 -13.85 21.09
CA PHE A 695 3.05 -13.21 19.87
C PHE A 695 4.49 -12.71 20.06
N ARG A 696 4.75 -11.99 21.18
CA ARG A 696 6.07 -11.47 21.51
C ARG A 696 7.08 -12.57 21.88
N THR A 697 6.66 -13.66 22.53
CA THR A 697 7.60 -14.64 23.11
C THR A 697 7.73 -15.97 22.36
N THR A 698 6.70 -16.47 21.68
CA THR A 698 6.67 -17.87 21.19
C THR A 698 6.08 -18.09 19.79
N ALA A 699 5.62 -17.06 19.09
CA ALA A 699 4.99 -17.23 17.78
C ALA A 699 6.01 -17.52 16.66
N GLN A 700 5.70 -18.50 15.80
CA GLN A 700 6.36 -18.67 14.51
C GLN A 700 5.96 -17.54 13.57
N LEU A 701 6.90 -17.11 12.72
CA LEU A 701 6.75 -15.94 11.85
C LEU A 701 5.52 -16.03 10.93
N SER A 702 5.22 -17.18 10.33
CA SER A 702 4.04 -17.38 9.47
C SER A 702 2.71 -17.35 10.24
N SER A 703 2.69 -17.82 11.50
CA SER A 703 1.53 -17.75 12.38
C SER A 703 1.29 -16.31 12.84
N ALA A 704 2.38 -15.61 13.23
CA ALA A 704 2.39 -14.21 13.57
C ALA A 704 1.87 -13.33 12.42
N ALA A 705 2.28 -13.63 11.19
CA ALA A 705 1.80 -12.94 10.00
C ALA A 705 0.30 -13.13 9.76
N ARG A 706 -0.21 -14.38 9.81
CA ARG A 706 -1.65 -14.65 9.70
C ARG A 706 -2.46 -13.90 10.75
N HIS A 707 -1.93 -13.83 11.98
CA HIS A 707 -2.54 -13.10 13.07
C HIS A 707 -2.54 -11.58 12.84
N ALA A 708 -1.42 -10.99 12.44
CA ALA A 708 -1.34 -9.56 12.14
C ALA A 708 -2.30 -9.16 11.00
N VAL A 709 -2.38 -9.98 9.95
CA VAL A 709 -3.35 -9.83 8.87
C VAL A 709 -4.80 -9.90 9.40
N GLY A 710 -5.09 -10.84 10.29
CA GLY A 710 -6.39 -10.95 10.95
C GLY A 710 -6.74 -9.69 11.76
N LEU A 711 -5.79 -9.17 12.55
CA LEU A 711 -5.98 -7.94 13.34
C LEU A 711 -6.19 -6.70 12.47
N LEU A 712 -5.43 -6.56 11.39
CA LEU A 712 -5.64 -5.48 10.41
C LEU A 712 -7.06 -5.55 9.81
N GLY A 713 -7.52 -6.76 9.50
CA GLY A 713 -8.89 -6.99 9.04
C GLY A 713 -9.95 -6.62 10.08
N LEU A 714 -9.74 -6.98 11.35
CA LEU A 714 -10.65 -6.65 12.45
C LEU A 714 -10.70 -5.15 12.75
N ALA A 715 -9.54 -4.48 12.82
CA ALA A 715 -9.42 -3.04 13.03
C ALA A 715 -10.26 -2.27 12.01
N ARG A 716 -10.17 -2.68 10.75
CA ARG A 716 -10.96 -2.10 9.67
C ARG A 716 -12.45 -2.36 9.83
N ARG A 717 -12.87 -3.59 10.16
CA ARG A 717 -14.31 -3.89 10.37
C ARG A 717 -14.93 -3.05 11.48
N VAL A 718 -14.20 -2.81 12.57
CA VAL A 718 -14.67 -1.93 13.65
C VAL A 718 -14.82 -0.50 13.16
N GLU A 719 -13.82 0.00 12.42
CA GLU A 719 -13.86 1.35 11.84
C GLU A 719 -14.99 1.51 10.80
N GLN A 720 -15.26 0.45 10.02
CA GLN A 720 -16.40 0.40 9.09
C GLN A 720 -17.75 0.53 9.80
N ILE A 721 -17.93 -0.21 10.89
CA ILE A 721 -19.15 -0.13 11.70
C ILE A 721 -19.32 1.28 12.24
N ARG A 722 -18.22 1.89 12.73
CA ARG A 722 -18.22 3.28 13.19
C ARG A 722 -18.67 4.28 12.11
N LEU A 723 -18.11 4.22 10.91
CA LEU A 723 -18.51 5.14 9.82
C LEU A 723 -19.97 4.92 9.39
N LEU A 724 -20.45 3.67 9.40
CA LEU A 724 -21.86 3.36 9.12
C LEU A 724 -22.79 3.89 10.23
N GLU A 725 -22.36 3.88 11.48
CA GLU A 725 -23.11 4.48 12.59
C GLU A 725 -23.15 6.00 12.51
N GLU A 726 -22.00 6.64 12.23
CA GLU A 726 -21.91 8.09 12.06
C GLU A 726 -22.82 8.57 10.91
N THR A 727 -22.89 7.82 9.82
CA THR A 727 -23.80 8.12 8.70
C THR A 727 -25.28 7.85 9.03
N ARG A 728 -25.59 6.77 9.76
CA ARG A 728 -26.97 6.42 10.13
C ARG A 728 -27.57 7.32 11.20
N SER A 729 -26.82 7.62 12.26
CA SER A 729 -27.23 8.52 13.36
C SER A 729 -27.53 9.92 12.85
N GLY A 730 -26.79 10.38 11.83
CA GLY A 730 -27.08 11.63 11.12
C GLY A 730 -28.45 11.66 10.42
N MET A 731 -28.96 10.53 9.93
CA MET A 731 -30.28 10.46 9.28
C MET A 731 -31.42 10.41 10.30
N THR A 732 -31.24 9.74 11.44
CA THR A 732 -32.31 9.57 12.44
C THR A 732 -32.49 10.78 13.36
N ALA A 733 -31.41 11.51 13.67
CA ALA A 733 -31.48 12.73 14.48
C ALA A 733 -32.36 13.83 13.86
N GLY A 734 -32.57 13.81 12.54
CA GLY A 734 -33.47 14.75 11.85
C GLY A 734 -34.96 14.36 11.87
N VAL A 735 -35.30 13.08 12.05
CA VAL A 735 -36.68 12.58 11.88
C VAL A 735 -37.37 12.30 13.23
N GLY A 736 -36.59 12.05 14.29
CA GLY A 736 -37.14 11.63 15.59
C GLY A 736 -37.72 12.73 16.47
N VAL A 737 -37.36 14.00 16.26
CA VAL A 737 -37.77 15.12 17.13
C VAL A 737 -39.19 15.63 16.80
N GLU A 738 -39.69 15.39 15.58
CA GLU A 738 -41.01 15.90 15.15
C GLU A 738 -42.22 14.99 15.47
N ARG A 739 -42.02 13.82 16.08
CA ARG A 739 -43.15 12.90 16.41
C ARG A 739 -43.51 12.84 17.90
N ARG A 740 -42.96 13.71 18.75
CA ARG A 740 -43.27 13.74 20.20
C ARG A 740 -43.86 15.06 20.71
N HIS A 741 -44.37 15.91 19.82
CA HIS A 741 -45.20 17.06 20.19
C HIS A 741 -46.49 17.09 19.39
#